data_AF-A0A2A2L5A1-F1
#
_entry.id   AF-A0A2A2L5A1-F1
#
_cell.length_a   1.000
_cell.length_b   1.000
_cell.length_c   1.000
_cell.angle_alpha   90.00
_cell.angle_beta   90.00
_cell.angle_gamma   90.00
#
_symmetry.space_group_name_H-M   'P 1'
#
loop_
_entity.id
_entity.type
_entity.pdbx_description
1 polymer ?
#
loop_
_entity_poly.entity_id
_entity_poly.type
_entity_poly.pdbx_seq_one_letter_code
_entity_poly.pdbx_strand_id
1 'polypeptide(L)'
;MAFKASQFLFHGSGVPPASKCLSHQALQLNCFIQKVDSGLYSLLPLGQLVIDRINRLIEDEFSRIGALRISVPILGPKKLWDETERWDAMGKELFQLSDRGKNPFCLQPTAEEMVTSLVRNLPSLRVASLPLLLYQTTEKFRDERNPRFGLIRGRQFLMNDMYSFDVDVDSCQKTYSLVTSAYRRIFKDALQLEIRTVVSDPGVHGGAISHEYHLENNLEEDKISYCSRCEIGHKPGETDPQCSHSELQEMSSIEIAHTFQLGTRYAQAFKAFVPGTQRPLEMGCYGIGVSRLLPACVDALSIDVKAIRLPNKIVPFDAAIIMASKVLFIFSLKMQVLKFQLSSDPTALSLCEELQSALQARNMTVLLHDMHKMSVGDRLYDLNRIGIPRIFVLANVTKRSFSTEIELSAVGRSGEVRLDMVTITSGTDRDHRNRDRSEKNGTIGSSNAERHKSNGLELRVLTLNMWCLSQPWPVGSKDRKHRLKRLAEALLIEEYDIVGLQEIWKEGDYLNLVDQLKDVYKFHHYFHSGWTGSGVCILSRHPIVSTLTHRYSLNGFAHHVHRGDWFGGKVVGMVELEIGDCRVNFYSTHLHAEYNRENDLYLPHRTAQAFELSQFVRHTAHGADAVIVVGDLNLEPVDLGYRIILAQAELLDAWRLSHEAEYSGADMDLARCRGVGRGGTSDRPDNSYSSILRQRTDESKRIDYILFKSGRMNMSLEECEITMNKIPGEEINYSDHVGVHARFLIDDTHRQVSQHAEPHRPLLIEAIGYVAGGQRRARTDRLLFFCSAAVLFSCVLVSVFFEPNNAILSMGLAITRFVLTVIAVFCIWYGLIGLTLELKSLKAAKQSMQQLLND
;
A
#
# COMPACT_ATOMS: atom_id res chain seq x y z
N MET A 1 2.96 26.08 16.49
CA MET A 1 1.49 25.85 16.58
C MET A 1 1.17 24.67 15.67
N ALA A 2 0.50 23.61 16.15
CA ALA A 2 0.12 22.50 15.28
C ALA A 2 -1.19 22.77 14.56
N PHE A 3 -1.28 22.28 13.32
CA PHE A 3 -2.49 22.31 12.52
C PHE A 3 -3.48 21.27 13.05
N LYS A 4 -4.78 21.57 13.03
CA LYS A 4 -5.83 20.64 13.46
C LYS A 4 -6.64 20.16 12.27
N ALA A 5 -6.91 18.86 12.18
CA ALA A 5 -7.69 18.26 11.10
C ALA A 5 -9.08 18.91 10.97
N SER A 6 -9.72 19.29 12.07
CA SER A 6 -11.01 20.00 12.08
C SER A 6 -11.02 21.33 11.32
N GLN A 7 -9.86 21.89 10.99
CA GLN A 7 -9.71 23.13 10.21
C GLN A 7 -9.61 22.87 8.70
N PHE A 8 -9.49 21.61 8.28
CA PHE A 8 -9.32 21.22 6.88
C PHE A 8 -10.51 20.41 6.38
N LEU A 9 -10.76 20.53 5.08
CA LEU A 9 -11.70 19.67 4.36
C LEU A 9 -10.90 18.56 3.69
N PHE A 10 -11.21 17.29 3.98
CA PHE A 10 -10.50 16.13 3.43
C PHE A 10 -11.21 15.50 2.23
N HIS A 11 -12.50 15.80 2.02
CA HIS A 11 -13.28 15.21 0.94
C HIS A 11 -14.32 16.17 0.36
N GLY A 12 -14.42 16.20 -0.98
CA GLY A 12 -15.43 16.96 -1.72
C GLY A 12 -16.78 16.25 -1.82
N SER A 13 -17.56 16.56 -2.86
CA SER A 13 -18.91 16.01 -3.13
C SER A 13 -18.96 14.50 -3.43
N GLY A 14 -17.81 13.81 -3.43
CA GLY A 14 -17.71 12.36 -3.63
C GLY A 14 -17.72 11.90 -5.08
N VAL A 15 -17.96 12.79 -6.05
CA VAL A 15 -17.95 12.49 -7.50
C VAL A 15 -16.78 13.19 -8.16
N PRO A 16 -15.84 12.48 -8.81
CA PRO A 16 -14.74 13.11 -9.51
C PRO A 16 -15.24 13.89 -10.74
N PRO A 17 -14.58 14.99 -11.14
CA PRO A 17 -14.91 15.71 -12.36
C PRO A 17 -14.75 14.80 -13.59
N ALA A 18 -15.61 14.98 -14.60
CA ALA A 18 -15.47 14.30 -15.89
C ALA A 18 -14.22 14.81 -16.63
N SER A 19 -13.08 14.17 -16.38
CA SER A 19 -11.75 14.53 -16.86
C SER A 19 -10.94 13.27 -17.10
N LYS A 20 -10.17 13.17 -18.19
CA LYS A 20 -9.25 12.03 -18.40
C LYS A 20 -8.00 12.09 -17.52
N CYS A 21 -7.67 13.27 -16.99
CA CYS A 21 -6.50 13.50 -16.15
C CYS A 21 -6.76 13.07 -14.70
N LEU A 22 -5.93 12.14 -14.19
CA LEU A 22 -6.01 11.57 -12.85
C LEU A 22 -5.77 12.65 -11.79
N SER A 23 -4.72 13.46 -11.94
CA SER A 23 -4.38 14.51 -10.99
C SER A 23 -5.48 15.55 -10.86
N HIS A 24 -6.13 15.95 -11.95
CA HIS A 24 -7.28 16.87 -11.90
C HIS A 24 -8.44 16.26 -11.10
N GLN A 25 -8.74 14.98 -11.30
CA GLN A 25 -9.78 14.29 -10.53
C GLN A 25 -9.39 14.19 -9.04
N ALA A 26 -8.17 13.76 -8.74
CA ALA A 26 -7.67 13.53 -7.40
C ALA A 26 -7.61 14.83 -6.59
N LEU A 27 -7.04 15.90 -7.16
CA LEU A 27 -6.89 17.19 -6.48
C LEU A 27 -8.25 17.82 -6.17
N GLN A 28 -9.24 17.66 -7.04
CA GLN A 28 -10.59 18.18 -6.78
C GLN A 28 -11.36 17.30 -5.78
N LEU A 29 -11.25 15.98 -5.87
CA LEU A 29 -11.92 15.04 -4.96
C LEU A 29 -11.43 15.14 -3.51
N ASN A 30 -10.13 15.42 -3.33
CA ASN A 30 -9.46 15.51 -2.03
C ASN A 30 -9.28 16.96 -1.55
N CYS A 31 -10.04 17.93 -2.10
CA CYS A 31 -10.08 19.32 -1.65
C CYS A 31 -8.73 20.05 -1.68
N PHE A 32 -7.90 19.80 -2.68
CA PHE A 32 -6.69 20.60 -2.96
C PHE A 32 -7.02 21.80 -3.86
N ILE A 33 -7.96 21.62 -4.80
CA ILE A 33 -8.40 22.66 -5.72
C ILE A 33 -9.91 22.69 -5.86
N GLN A 34 -10.45 23.86 -6.21
CA GLN A 34 -11.84 24.05 -6.57
C GLN A 34 -11.93 24.80 -7.90
N LYS A 35 -12.66 24.25 -8.88
CA LYS A 35 -12.91 24.96 -10.14
C LYS A 35 -13.84 26.15 -9.91
N VAL A 36 -13.46 27.31 -10.45
CA VAL A 36 -14.27 28.54 -10.46
C VAL A 36 -14.90 28.73 -11.83
N ASP A 37 -14.09 28.64 -12.89
CA ASP A 37 -14.54 28.74 -14.29
C ASP A 37 -13.60 27.93 -15.20
N SER A 38 -13.80 27.95 -16.52
CA SER A 38 -12.94 27.32 -17.51
C SER A 38 -11.51 27.86 -17.41
N GLY A 39 -10.59 27.00 -16.97
CA GLY A 39 -9.18 27.35 -16.78
C GLY A 39 -8.89 28.20 -15.54
N LEU A 40 -9.85 28.39 -14.64
CA LEU A 40 -9.68 29.15 -13.40
C LEU A 40 -10.00 28.28 -12.18
N TYR A 41 -9.03 28.18 -11.26
CA TYR A 41 -9.09 27.30 -10.10
C TYR A 41 -8.66 28.05 -8.84
N SER A 42 -9.38 27.84 -7.74
CA SER A 42 -8.96 28.25 -6.40
C SER A 42 -8.12 27.14 -5.77
N LEU A 43 -6.95 27.49 -5.25
CA LEU A 43 -6.19 26.62 -4.35
C LEU A 43 -6.87 26.60 -2.99
N LEU A 44 -7.23 25.41 -2.53
CA LEU A 44 -7.76 25.19 -1.18
C LEU A 44 -6.60 25.01 -0.20
N PRO A 45 -6.83 25.05 1.13
CA PRO A 45 -5.74 25.09 2.12
C PRO A 45 -4.68 23.98 1.96
N LEU A 46 -5.09 22.74 1.64
CA LEU A 46 -4.14 21.65 1.39
C LEU A 46 -3.30 21.88 0.13
N GLY A 47 -3.92 22.33 -0.97
CA GLY A 47 -3.21 22.67 -2.20
C GLY A 47 -2.26 23.84 -2.01
N GLN A 48 -2.68 24.87 -1.27
CA GLN A 48 -1.84 26.02 -0.96
C GLN A 48 -0.59 25.63 -0.16
N LEU A 49 -0.72 24.77 0.86
CA LEU A 49 0.43 24.28 1.63
C LEU A 49 1.47 23.58 0.76
N VAL A 50 1.03 22.80 -0.23
CA VAL A 50 1.93 22.11 -1.17
C VAL A 50 2.60 23.12 -2.11
N ILE A 51 1.86 24.08 -2.66
CA ILE A 51 2.40 25.15 -3.51
C ILE A 51 3.44 25.98 -2.75
N ASP A 52 3.19 26.30 -1.47
CA ASP A 52 4.14 27.02 -0.62
C ASP A 52 5.43 26.23 -0.36
N ARG A 53 5.36 24.89 -0.34
CA ARG A 53 6.55 24.03 -0.23
C ARG A 53 7.33 23.95 -1.53
N ILE A 54 6.64 23.86 -2.67
CA ILE A 54 7.28 23.91 -4.00
C ILE A 54 8.02 25.24 -4.16
N ASN A 55 7.39 26.36 -3.78
CA ASN A 55 8.04 27.66 -3.82
C ASN A 55 9.30 27.73 -2.96
N ARG A 56 9.22 27.27 -1.70
CA ARG A 56 10.39 27.22 -0.81
C ARG A 56 11.51 26.36 -1.39
N LEU A 57 11.20 25.21 -1.97
CA LEU A 57 12.19 24.36 -2.63
C LEU A 57 12.91 25.09 -3.78
N ILE A 58 12.16 25.80 -4.63
CA ILE A 58 12.74 26.58 -5.73
C ILE A 58 13.60 27.72 -5.18
N GLU A 59 13.11 28.45 -4.17
CA GLU A 59 13.83 29.56 -3.52
C GLU A 59 15.14 29.09 -2.88
N ASP A 60 15.14 27.92 -2.23
CA ASP A 60 16.34 27.33 -1.63
C ASP A 60 17.41 27.04 -2.71
N GLU A 61 17.01 26.44 -3.83
CA GLU A 61 17.92 26.13 -4.93
C GLU A 61 18.40 27.36 -5.70
N PHE A 62 17.57 28.38 -5.81
CA PHE A 62 17.93 29.66 -6.45
C PHE A 62 18.86 30.49 -5.57
N SER A 63 18.63 30.47 -4.25
CA SER A 63 19.51 31.12 -3.29
C SER A 63 20.92 30.54 -3.31
N ARG A 64 21.07 29.22 -3.56
CA ARG A 64 22.38 28.54 -3.71
C ARG A 64 23.20 29.04 -4.89
N ILE A 65 22.54 29.49 -5.96
CA ILE A 65 23.20 30.02 -7.16
C ILE A 65 23.30 31.56 -7.15
N GLY A 66 22.94 32.19 -6.02
CA GLY A 66 23.02 33.65 -5.85
C GLY A 66 21.91 34.42 -6.57
N ALA A 67 20.81 33.76 -6.92
CA ALA A 67 19.68 34.44 -7.55
C ALA A 67 18.88 35.29 -6.54
N LEU A 68 18.45 36.46 -7.00
CA LEU A 68 17.81 37.48 -6.19
C LEU A 68 16.33 37.53 -6.50
N ARG A 69 15.50 37.37 -5.46
CA ARG A 69 14.05 37.47 -5.59
C ARG A 69 13.63 38.91 -5.79
N ILE A 70 12.78 39.14 -6.77
CA ILE A 70 12.13 40.42 -7.06
C ILE A 70 10.61 40.22 -7.16
N SER A 71 9.88 41.34 -7.26
CA SER A 71 8.48 41.34 -7.63
C SER A 71 8.26 42.48 -8.61
N VAL A 72 7.74 42.15 -9.80
CA VAL A 72 7.34 43.16 -10.77
C VAL A 72 5.82 43.17 -10.93
N PRO A 73 5.22 44.31 -11.35
CA PRO A 73 3.76 44.41 -11.50
C PRO A 73 3.22 43.38 -12.50
N ILE A 74 2.07 42.75 -12.22
CA ILE A 74 1.40 41.88 -13.19
C ILE A 74 0.72 42.66 -14.33
N LEU A 75 0.38 43.92 -14.07
CA LEU A 75 -0.21 44.81 -15.06
C LEU A 75 0.90 45.45 -15.92
N GLY A 76 1.02 44.98 -17.16
CA GLY A 76 2.04 45.43 -18.12
C GLY A 76 1.51 46.58 -18.97
N PRO A 77 2.16 47.76 -18.97
CA PRO A 77 1.76 48.85 -19.86
C PRO A 77 2.11 48.53 -21.31
N LYS A 78 1.19 48.80 -22.25
CA LYS A 78 1.39 48.58 -23.69
C LYS A 78 2.71 49.13 -24.21
N LYS A 79 3.13 50.29 -23.71
CA LYS A 79 4.38 50.95 -24.12
C LYS A 79 5.61 50.03 -24.04
N LEU A 80 5.74 49.22 -22.98
CA LEU A 80 6.90 48.32 -22.85
C LEU A 80 6.84 47.17 -23.86
N TRP A 81 5.64 46.66 -24.13
CA TRP A 81 5.41 45.58 -25.09
C TRP A 81 5.52 46.04 -26.55
N ASP A 82 5.29 47.33 -26.81
CA ASP A 82 5.54 47.96 -28.11
C ASP A 82 7.05 48.08 -28.39
N GLU A 83 7.89 48.33 -27.37
CA GLU A 83 9.35 48.39 -27.53
C GLU A 83 9.94 47.05 -28.01
N THR A 84 9.29 45.92 -27.72
CA THR A 84 9.70 44.57 -28.15
C THR A 84 8.89 44.01 -29.32
N GLU A 85 7.93 44.80 -29.83
CA GLU A 85 7.00 44.42 -30.90
C GLU A 85 6.15 43.18 -30.55
N ARG A 86 6.01 42.84 -29.26
CA ARG A 86 5.30 41.64 -28.81
C ARG A 86 3.82 41.86 -28.52
N TRP A 87 3.38 43.11 -28.37
CA TRP A 87 1.96 43.41 -28.08
C TRP A 87 1.02 42.77 -29.11
N ASP A 88 1.26 43.01 -30.40
CA ASP A 88 0.45 42.46 -31.48
C ASP A 88 0.83 41.01 -31.82
N ALA A 89 2.11 40.65 -31.69
CA ALA A 89 2.61 39.30 -32.02
C ALA A 89 2.03 38.20 -31.12
N MET A 90 1.72 38.51 -29.85
CA MET A 90 1.08 37.55 -28.93
C MET A 90 -0.39 37.26 -29.28
N GLY A 91 -1.01 38.09 -30.13
CA GLY A 91 -2.36 37.87 -30.64
C GLY A 91 -3.41 37.72 -29.54
N LYS A 92 -4.27 36.70 -29.69
CA LYS A 92 -5.45 36.49 -28.83
C LYS A 92 -5.13 35.87 -27.48
N GLU A 93 -3.93 35.36 -27.26
CA GLU A 93 -3.54 34.78 -25.96
C GLU A 93 -3.25 35.86 -24.90
N LEU A 94 -3.02 37.10 -25.32
CA LEU A 94 -2.75 38.22 -24.44
C LEU A 94 -4.06 38.84 -23.92
N PHE A 95 -4.29 38.77 -22.61
CA PHE A 95 -5.36 39.52 -21.98
C PHE A 95 -5.06 41.02 -22.05
N GLN A 96 -5.82 41.75 -22.87
CA GLN A 96 -5.73 43.19 -23.01
C GLN A 96 -6.88 43.86 -22.23
N LEU A 97 -6.56 44.92 -21.48
CA LEU A 97 -7.50 45.71 -20.72
C LEU A 97 -7.19 47.21 -20.84
N SER A 98 -8.13 48.03 -20.41
CA SER A 98 -7.96 49.48 -20.34
C SER A 98 -8.33 49.98 -18.96
N ASP A 99 -7.55 50.92 -18.43
CA ASP A 99 -7.90 51.59 -17.19
C ASP A 99 -9.07 52.58 -17.39
N ARG A 100 -9.50 53.25 -16.31
CA ARG A 100 -10.54 54.30 -16.37
C ARG A 100 -10.19 55.47 -17.32
N GLY A 101 -8.90 55.72 -17.54
CA GLY A 101 -8.38 56.74 -18.44
C GLY A 101 -8.24 56.25 -19.89
N LYS A 102 -8.67 55.02 -20.19
CA LYS A 102 -8.50 54.33 -21.48
C LYS A 102 -7.02 54.08 -21.85
N ASN A 103 -6.12 54.06 -20.88
CA ASN A 103 -4.75 53.64 -21.11
C ASN A 103 -4.70 52.10 -21.25
N PRO A 104 -4.07 51.56 -22.31
CA PRO A 104 -4.03 50.14 -22.56
C PRO A 104 -2.96 49.42 -21.70
N PHE A 105 -3.35 48.29 -21.14
CA PHE A 105 -2.50 47.39 -20.36
C PHE A 105 -2.78 45.94 -20.74
N CYS A 106 -1.85 45.04 -20.40
CA CYS A 106 -2.07 43.61 -20.44
C CYS A 106 -1.88 42.98 -19.06
N LEU A 107 -2.53 41.84 -18.82
CA LEU A 107 -2.10 40.93 -17.76
C LEU A 107 -0.93 40.13 -18.31
N GLN A 108 0.24 40.30 -17.72
CA GLN A 108 1.48 39.79 -18.30
C GLN A 108 1.53 38.24 -18.27
N PRO A 109 1.67 37.57 -19.44
CA PRO A 109 1.84 36.11 -19.52
C PRO A 109 3.28 35.66 -19.20
N THR A 110 4.22 36.60 -19.23
CA THR A 110 5.64 36.53 -18.90
C THR A 110 6.17 37.96 -18.69
N ALA A 111 7.37 38.16 -18.17
CA ALA A 111 7.86 39.45 -17.68
C ALA A 111 9.21 39.92 -18.29
N GLU A 112 9.62 39.44 -19.48
CA GLU A 112 10.89 39.86 -20.10
C GLU A 112 10.98 41.39 -20.21
N GLU A 113 9.96 42.04 -20.78
CA GLU A 113 9.89 43.49 -20.97
C GLU A 113 10.04 44.26 -19.64
N MET A 114 9.31 43.80 -18.63
CA MET A 114 9.22 44.46 -17.33
C MET A 114 10.56 44.38 -16.58
N VAL A 115 11.21 43.22 -16.62
CA VAL A 115 12.47 42.98 -15.92
C VAL A 115 13.63 43.65 -16.66
N THR A 116 13.66 43.63 -18.00
CA THR A 116 14.67 44.39 -18.75
C THR A 116 14.54 45.89 -18.53
N SER A 117 13.31 46.42 -18.54
CA SER A 117 13.07 47.83 -18.22
C SER A 117 13.49 48.17 -16.78
N LEU A 118 13.29 47.26 -15.82
CA LEU A 118 13.77 47.43 -14.44
C LEU A 118 15.30 47.54 -14.41
N VAL A 119 16.01 46.57 -15.00
CA VAL A 119 17.48 46.51 -15.01
C VAL A 119 18.09 47.73 -15.68
N ARG A 120 17.53 48.20 -16.79
CA ARG A 120 17.96 49.44 -17.45
C ARG A 120 17.93 50.64 -16.51
N ASN A 121 16.90 50.74 -15.68
CA ASN A 121 16.68 51.89 -14.82
C ASN A 121 17.40 51.78 -13.46
N LEU A 122 18.19 50.72 -13.22
CA LEU A 122 18.96 50.58 -11.99
C LEU A 122 20.15 51.56 -11.99
N PRO A 123 20.20 52.56 -11.09
CA PRO A 123 21.20 53.63 -11.12
C PRO A 123 22.61 53.16 -10.70
N SER A 124 22.77 51.93 -10.21
CA SER A 124 24.01 51.43 -9.60
C SER A 124 24.48 50.09 -10.17
N LEU A 125 23.98 49.66 -11.34
CA LEU A 125 24.44 48.44 -11.97
C LEU A 125 25.93 48.58 -12.36
N ARG A 126 26.79 47.72 -11.80
CA ARG A 126 28.23 47.68 -12.10
C ARG A 126 28.56 46.37 -12.81
N VAL A 127 29.65 46.35 -13.58
CA VAL A 127 30.10 45.12 -14.25
C VAL A 127 30.35 43.99 -13.23
N ALA A 128 30.86 44.32 -12.03
CA ALA A 128 31.06 43.35 -10.94
C ALA A 128 29.76 42.76 -10.35
N SER A 129 28.60 43.33 -10.68
CA SER A 129 27.29 42.79 -10.29
C SER A 129 26.75 41.77 -11.29
N LEU A 130 27.47 41.52 -12.39
CA LEU A 130 27.09 40.55 -13.42
C LEU A 130 27.90 39.25 -13.22
N PRO A 131 27.30 38.06 -13.40
CA PRO A 131 25.94 37.83 -13.85
C PRO A 131 24.89 38.19 -12.80
N LEU A 132 23.84 38.88 -13.23
CA LEU A 132 22.71 39.24 -12.37
C LEU A 132 21.56 38.28 -12.64
N LEU A 133 21.13 37.55 -11.61
CA LEU A 133 20.04 36.58 -11.67
C LEU A 133 18.85 37.12 -10.87
N LEU A 134 17.76 37.46 -11.55
CA LEU A 134 16.56 38.00 -10.93
C LEU A 134 15.39 37.04 -11.16
N TYR A 135 14.65 36.68 -10.12
CA TYR A 135 13.48 35.81 -10.27
C TYR A 135 12.29 36.29 -9.47
N GLN A 136 11.10 35.83 -9.87
CA GLN A 136 9.89 35.99 -9.10
C GLN A 136 9.04 34.72 -9.19
N THR A 137 8.13 34.55 -8.23
CA THR A 137 7.01 33.62 -8.35
C THR A 137 5.74 34.44 -8.35
N THR A 138 5.02 34.48 -9.47
CA THR A 138 3.83 35.33 -9.64
C THR A 138 2.79 34.64 -10.52
N GLU A 139 1.53 35.03 -10.32
CA GLU A 139 0.42 34.62 -11.17
C GLU A 139 0.61 35.18 -12.58
N LYS A 140 0.42 34.33 -13.60
CA LYS A 140 0.44 34.70 -15.02
C LYS A 140 -0.92 34.41 -15.62
N PHE A 141 -1.22 35.15 -16.69
CA PHE A 141 -2.50 35.05 -17.39
C PHE A 141 -2.27 34.82 -18.88
N ARG A 142 -2.89 33.77 -19.42
CA ARG A 142 -2.94 33.47 -20.85
C ARG A 142 -4.37 33.13 -21.22
N ASP A 143 -4.93 33.76 -22.25
CA ASP A 143 -6.28 33.46 -22.71
C ASP A 143 -6.28 32.17 -23.55
N GLU A 144 -6.00 31.06 -22.87
CA GLU A 144 -5.97 29.73 -23.47
C GLU A 144 -7.33 29.41 -24.09
N ARG A 145 -7.32 29.09 -25.38
CA ARG A 145 -8.51 28.84 -26.19
C ARG A 145 -9.26 27.61 -25.69
N ASN A 146 -8.54 26.59 -25.25
CA ASN A 146 -9.13 25.34 -24.74
C ASN A 146 -8.47 24.88 -23.42
N PRO A 147 -8.83 25.52 -22.27
CA PRO A 147 -8.29 25.15 -20.97
C PRO A 147 -8.77 23.76 -20.56
N ARG A 148 -7.85 22.91 -20.09
CA ARG A 148 -8.11 21.49 -19.80
C ARG A 148 -7.16 20.95 -18.74
N PHE A 149 -7.50 19.77 -18.21
CA PHE A 149 -6.68 19.01 -17.26
C PHE A 149 -6.31 19.77 -15.96
N GLY A 150 -7.22 20.59 -15.44
CA GLY A 150 -7.02 21.23 -14.14
C GLY A 150 -5.94 22.30 -14.16
N LEU A 151 -5.00 22.20 -13.22
CA LEU A 151 -3.86 23.13 -13.10
C LEU A 151 -2.78 22.93 -14.18
N ILE A 152 -2.87 21.88 -15.01
CA ILE A 152 -1.89 21.64 -16.08
C ILE A 152 -2.02 22.71 -17.17
N ARG A 153 -3.25 22.97 -17.65
CA ARG A 153 -3.50 23.89 -18.77
C ARG A 153 -4.69 24.82 -18.45
N GLY A 154 -4.41 25.80 -17.59
CA GLY A 154 -5.34 26.86 -17.19
C GLY A 154 -5.13 28.19 -17.92
N ARG A 155 -5.97 29.17 -17.59
CA ARG A 155 -5.84 30.57 -18.04
C ARG A 155 -5.10 31.44 -17.04
N GLN A 156 -5.22 31.10 -15.76
CA GLN A 156 -4.47 31.69 -14.67
C GLN A 156 -3.62 30.58 -14.04
N PHE A 157 -2.33 30.84 -13.84
CA PHE A 157 -1.42 29.87 -13.27
C PHE A 157 -0.22 30.54 -12.58
N LEU A 158 0.28 29.91 -11.54
CA LEU A 158 1.49 30.35 -10.84
C LEU A 158 2.73 29.86 -11.59
N MET A 159 3.63 30.79 -11.89
CA MET A 159 4.90 30.54 -12.56
C MET A 159 6.05 31.14 -11.75
N ASN A 160 7.16 30.43 -11.71
CA ASN A 160 8.44 30.98 -11.29
C ASN A 160 9.24 31.31 -12.55
N ASP A 161 9.49 32.60 -12.77
CA ASP A 161 10.20 33.14 -13.92
C ASP A 161 11.48 33.83 -13.44
N MET A 162 12.62 33.35 -13.94
CA MET A 162 13.96 33.91 -13.69
C MET A 162 14.58 34.46 -14.97
N TYR A 163 15.29 35.57 -14.84
CA TYR A 163 15.98 36.28 -15.90
C TYR A 163 17.44 36.48 -15.51
N SER A 164 18.36 36.09 -16.38
CA SER A 164 19.79 36.38 -16.22
C SER A 164 20.22 37.54 -17.11
N PHE A 165 21.17 38.32 -16.63
CA PHE A 165 21.85 39.37 -17.37
C PHE A 165 23.35 39.18 -17.26
N ASP A 166 24.01 38.99 -18.39
CA ASP A 166 25.39 38.59 -18.53
C ASP A 166 26.17 39.58 -19.40
N VAL A 167 27.50 39.63 -19.21
CA VAL A 167 28.37 40.60 -19.92
C VAL A 167 28.58 40.22 -21.38
N ASP A 168 28.59 38.92 -21.67
CA ASP A 168 28.87 38.33 -22.98
C ASP A 168 28.31 36.90 -23.05
N VAL A 169 28.42 36.32 -24.25
CA VAL A 169 27.82 35.01 -24.59
C VAL A 169 28.43 33.89 -23.75
N ASP A 170 29.73 33.95 -23.46
CA ASP A 170 30.43 32.94 -22.66
C ASP A 170 29.97 32.95 -21.19
N SER A 171 29.79 34.14 -20.61
CA SER A 171 29.16 34.30 -19.29
C SER A 171 27.73 33.76 -19.31
N CYS A 172 26.94 34.13 -20.32
CA CYS A 172 25.57 33.67 -20.48
C CYS A 172 25.48 32.14 -20.54
N GLN A 173 26.40 31.47 -21.24
CA GLN A 173 26.43 30.01 -21.33
C GLN A 173 26.74 29.34 -19.98
N LYS A 174 27.66 29.91 -19.20
CA LYS A 174 27.98 29.44 -17.84
C LYS A 174 26.78 29.61 -16.92
N THR A 175 26.13 30.77 -16.99
CA THR A 175 24.91 31.06 -16.26
C THR A 175 23.80 30.08 -16.63
N TYR A 176 23.57 29.85 -17.92
CA TYR A 176 22.58 28.88 -18.39
C TYR A 176 22.84 27.48 -17.80
N SER A 177 24.09 27.00 -17.85
CA SER A 177 24.49 25.71 -17.27
C SER A 177 24.31 25.64 -15.74
N LEU A 178 24.55 26.75 -15.04
CA LEU A 178 24.33 26.86 -13.59
C LEU A 178 22.86 26.71 -13.23
N VAL A 179 21.98 27.34 -14.01
CA VAL A 179 20.53 27.30 -13.79
C VAL A 179 19.93 25.95 -14.15
N THR A 180 20.31 25.37 -15.30
CA THR A 180 19.83 24.02 -15.68
C THR A 180 20.26 22.96 -14.68
N SER A 181 21.43 23.12 -14.06
CA SER A 181 21.88 22.27 -12.94
C SER A 181 20.99 22.43 -11.70
N ALA A 182 20.48 23.64 -11.41
CA ALA A 182 19.51 23.86 -10.35
C ALA A 182 18.16 23.19 -10.66
N TYR A 183 17.69 23.27 -11.91
CA TYR A 183 16.47 22.59 -12.36
C TYR A 183 16.58 21.07 -12.18
N ARG A 184 17.74 20.47 -12.51
CA ARG A 184 18.01 19.05 -12.27
C ARG A 184 17.84 18.66 -10.80
N ARG A 185 18.38 19.47 -9.87
CA ARG A 185 18.25 19.21 -8.42
C ARG A 185 16.82 19.37 -7.93
N ILE A 186 16.07 20.35 -8.45
CA ILE A 186 14.66 20.54 -8.13
C ILE A 186 13.85 19.32 -8.59
N PHE A 187 13.94 18.95 -9.87
CA PHE A 187 13.05 17.92 -10.43
C PHE A 187 13.47 16.50 -10.07
N LYS A 188 14.75 16.14 -10.28
CA LYS A 188 15.23 14.77 -10.07
C LYS A 188 15.50 14.49 -8.60
N ASP A 189 16.34 15.32 -7.96
CA ASP A 189 16.84 15.00 -6.62
C ASP A 189 15.79 15.28 -5.52
N ALA A 190 15.03 16.39 -5.62
CA ALA A 190 14.06 16.78 -4.60
C ALA A 190 12.63 16.30 -4.86
N LEU A 191 12.16 16.35 -6.13
CA LEU A 191 10.82 15.93 -6.51
C LEU A 191 10.74 14.49 -7.05
N GLN A 192 11.86 13.83 -7.31
CA GLN A 192 11.90 12.44 -7.79
C GLN A 192 11.10 12.24 -9.08
N LEU A 193 11.16 13.23 -9.97
CA LEU A 193 10.52 13.18 -11.29
C LEU A 193 11.54 12.80 -12.37
N GLU A 194 11.18 11.83 -13.20
CA GLU A 194 11.96 11.45 -14.38
C GLU A 194 11.66 12.43 -15.53
N ILE A 195 12.46 13.49 -15.60
CA ILE A 195 12.31 14.55 -16.61
C ILE A 195 13.15 14.25 -17.84
N ARG A 196 12.54 14.42 -19.01
CA ARG A 196 13.19 14.37 -20.32
C ARG A 196 13.52 15.78 -20.76
N THR A 197 14.78 16.04 -21.07
CA THR A 197 15.20 17.34 -21.62
C THR A 197 15.10 17.28 -23.13
N VAL A 198 14.33 18.20 -23.71
CA VAL A 198 14.05 18.28 -25.14
C VAL A 198 14.66 19.54 -25.71
N VAL A 199 15.47 19.43 -26.75
CA VAL A 199 15.99 20.58 -27.49
C VAL A 199 14.86 21.11 -28.37
N SER A 200 14.61 22.43 -28.31
CA SER A 200 13.57 23.10 -29.11
C SER A 200 14.13 24.33 -29.83
N ASP A 201 13.43 24.75 -30.89
CA ASP A 201 13.59 26.08 -31.49
C ASP A 201 13.17 27.17 -30.46
N PRO A 202 13.98 28.23 -30.26
CA PRO A 202 13.65 29.37 -29.40
C PRO A 202 12.42 30.19 -29.83
N GLY A 203 11.91 30.02 -31.06
CA GLY A 203 10.63 30.57 -31.51
C GLY A 203 10.50 32.10 -31.35
N VAL A 204 9.30 32.58 -30.98
CA VAL A 204 8.95 34.02 -30.87
C VAL A 204 9.71 34.73 -29.74
N HIS A 205 10.40 34.01 -28.86
CA HIS A 205 11.22 34.60 -27.79
C HIS A 205 12.62 35.00 -28.31
N GLY A 206 13.11 34.36 -29.39
CA GLY A 206 14.46 34.56 -29.96
C GLY A 206 15.56 33.89 -29.13
N GLY A 207 16.67 33.45 -29.74
CA GLY A 207 17.77 32.82 -29.02
C GLY A 207 18.68 31.88 -29.81
N ALA A 208 19.68 31.29 -29.14
CA ALA A 208 20.61 30.30 -29.70
C ALA A 208 20.39 28.87 -29.17
N ILE A 209 19.92 28.73 -27.92
CA ILE A 209 19.69 27.45 -27.25
C ILE A 209 18.36 27.53 -26.48
N SER A 210 17.56 26.46 -26.56
CA SER A 210 16.34 26.32 -25.78
C SER A 210 16.13 24.86 -25.37
N HIS A 211 15.81 24.64 -24.08
CA HIS A 211 15.49 23.33 -23.54
C HIS A 211 14.12 23.33 -22.86
N GLU A 212 13.25 22.45 -23.33
CA GLU A 212 11.97 22.11 -22.69
C GLU A 212 12.17 20.92 -21.76
N TYR A 213 11.54 20.96 -20.59
CA TYR A 213 11.60 19.92 -19.57
C TYR A 213 10.26 19.21 -19.53
N HIS A 214 10.24 17.97 -19.99
CA HIS A 214 9.04 17.19 -20.20
C HIS A 214 8.93 16.05 -19.18
N LEU A 215 7.72 15.85 -18.65
CA LEU A 215 7.37 14.69 -17.85
C LEU A 215 6.44 13.79 -18.67
N GLU A 216 6.78 12.50 -18.78
CA GLU A 216 5.98 11.52 -19.51
C GLU A 216 4.58 11.37 -18.89
N ASN A 217 3.54 11.36 -19.72
CA ASN A 217 2.18 11.12 -19.28
C ASN A 217 1.26 10.63 -20.42
N ASN A 218 0.04 10.25 -20.05
CA ASN A 218 -0.98 9.74 -20.97
C ASN A 218 -2.01 10.82 -21.41
N LEU A 219 -1.67 12.12 -21.31
CA LEU A 219 -2.61 13.21 -21.63
C LEU A 219 -2.59 13.63 -23.11
N GLU A 220 -1.58 13.18 -23.87
CA GLU A 220 -1.37 13.52 -25.28
C GLU A 220 -1.36 15.05 -25.51
N GLU A 221 -0.81 15.81 -24.56
CA GLU A 221 -0.66 17.28 -24.69
C GLU A 221 0.47 17.61 -25.66
N ASP A 222 1.66 17.10 -25.37
CA ASP A 222 2.83 17.16 -26.24
C ASP A 222 3.29 15.76 -26.60
N LYS A 223 4.00 15.66 -27.72
CA LYS A 223 4.70 14.44 -28.13
C LYS A 223 6.17 14.78 -28.26
N ILE A 224 7.02 13.88 -27.79
CA ILE A 224 8.48 14.02 -27.88
C ILE A 224 9.07 12.74 -28.43
N SER A 225 10.17 12.87 -29.18
CA SER A 225 11.02 11.77 -29.61
C SER A 225 12.27 11.76 -28.76
N TYR A 226 12.48 10.73 -27.95
CA TYR A 226 13.57 10.67 -26.97
C TYR A 226 14.54 9.54 -27.27
N CYS A 227 15.85 9.84 -27.21
CA CYS A 227 16.91 8.84 -27.31
C CYS A 227 17.42 8.48 -25.92
N SER A 228 17.25 7.21 -25.51
CA SER A 228 17.71 6.72 -24.20
C SER A 228 19.23 6.74 -24.03
N ARG A 229 20.01 6.69 -25.12
CA ARG A 229 21.48 6.70 -25.08
C ARG A 229 22.07 8.10 -25.00
N CYS A 230 21.44 9.06 -25.69
CA CYS A 230 21.90 10.45 -25.71
C CYS A 230 21.32 11.27 -24.55
N GLU A 231 20.27 10.76 -23.89
CA GLU A 231 19.49 11.45 -22.86
C GLU A 231 18.90 12.80 -23.31
N ILE A 232 18.70 12.96 -24.61
CA ILE A 232 18.18 14.16 -25.25
C ILE A 232 16.95 13.77 -26.07
N GLY A 233 15.91 14.60 -25.98
CA GLY A 233 14.73 14.51 -26.82
C GLY A 233 14.61 15.64 -27.83
N HIS A 234 13.74 15.43 -28.81
CA HIS A 234 13.41 16.36 -29.87
C HIS A 234 11.91 16.41 -30.08
N LYS A 235 11.42 17.47 -30.74
CA LYS A 235 10.03 17.52 -31.19
C LYS A 235 9.80 16.48 -32.29
N PRO A 236 8.56 15.98 -32.48
CA PRO A 236 8.27 14.93 -33.43
C PRO A 236 8.63 15.39 -34.85
N GLY A 237 9.38 14.56 -35.57
CA GLY A 237 9.88 14.89 -36.91
C GLY A 237 11.20 15.66 -36.94
N GLU A 238 11.71 16.11 -35.79
CA GLU A 238 13.07 16.63 -35.65
C GLU A 238 13.98 15.50 -35.15
N THR A 239 15.14 15.34 -35.79
CA THR A 239 16.17 14.38 -35.38
C THR A 239 17.49 15.10 -35.23
N ASP A 240 18.23 14.81 -34.16
CA ASP A 240 19.62 15.24 -34.07
C ASP A 240 20.45 14.56 -35.19
N PRO A 241 21.04 15.33 -36.12
CA PRO A 241 21.90 14.77 -37.17
C PRO A 241 23.14 14.04 -36.63
N GLN A 242 23.48 14.18 -35.35
CA GLN A 242 24.56 13.46 -34.66
C GLN A 242 24.09 12.18 -33.94
N CYS A 243 22.78 11.98 -33.79
CA CYS A 243 22.23 10.78 -33.18
C CYS A 243 22.11 9.65 -34.23
N SER A 244 23.11 8.75 -34.25
CA SER A 244 23.15 7.58 -35.15
C SER A 244 22.38 6.35 -34.64
N HIS A 245 21.59 6.52 -33.56
CA HIS A 245 20.90 5.42 -32.89
C HIS A 245 19.47 5.23 -33.43
N SER A 246 19.11 4.00 -33.79
CA SER A 246 17.77 3.64 -34.29
C SER A 246 16.68 3.51 -33.20
N GLU A 247 16.99 3.86 -31.95
CA GLU A 247 16.18 3.64 -30.76
C GLU A 247 15.51 4.94 -30.28
N LEU A 248 14.87 5.69 -31.18
CA LEU A 248 14.06 6.84 -30.80
C LEU A 248 12.68 6.36 -30.33
N GLN A 249 12.32 6.72 -29.10
CA GLN A 249 11.01 6.41 -28.52
C GLN A 249 10.13 7.65 -28.59
N GLU A 250 9.00 7.53 -29.27
CA GLU A 250 7.96 8.55 -29.20
C GLU A 250 7.13 8.34 -27.94
N MET A 251 6.92 9.41 -27.17
CA MET A 251 6.10 9.39 -25.97
C MET A 251 5.28 10.67 -25.83
N SER A 252 4.14 10.54 -25.17
CA SER A 252 3.31 11.67 -24.76
C SER A 252 3.87 12.27 -23.47
N SER A 253 3.85 13.59 -23.37
CA SER A 253 4.40 14.30 -22.22
C SER A 253 3.66 15.60 -21.91
N ILE A 254 4.00 16.19 -20.76
CA ILE A 254 3.71 17.58 -20.42
C ILE A 254 5.00 18.34 -20.18
N GLU A 255 5.10 19.51 -20.78
CA GLU A 255 6.13 20.49 -20.44
C GLU A 255 5.88 21.04 -19.02
N ILE A 256 6.86 20.96 -18.13
CA ILE A 256 6.77 21.52 -16.76
C ILE A 256 7.66 22.75 -16.55
N ALA A 257 8.66 22.92 -17.41
CA ALA A 257 9.59 24.04 -17.38
C ALA A 257 10.23 24.25 -18.75
N HIS A 258 10.72 25.46 -18.98
CA HIS A 258 11.36 25.86 -20.23
C HIS A 258 12.48 26.85 -19.95
N THR A 259 13.63 26.64 -20.57
CA THR A 259 14.77 27.55 -20.52
C THR A 259 15.14 28.05 -21.91
N PHE A 260 15.52 29.33 -21.97
CA PHE A 260 15.86 30.03 -23.21
C PHE A 260 17.11 30.87 -23.00
N GLN A 261 18.02 30.81 -23.96
CA GLN A 261 19.05 31.82 -24.12
C GLN A 261 18.54 32.89 -25.08
N LEU A 262 18.00 33.99 -24.55
CA LEU A 262 17.34 35.06 -25.32
C LEU A 262 18.29 35.92 -26.14
N GLY A 263 19.58 35.87 -25.80
CA GLY A 263 20.60 36.72 -26.41
C GLY A 263 20.39 38.19 -26.05
N THR A 264 20.61 39.08 -27.01
CA THR A 264 20.55 40.54 -26.79
C THR A 264 19.22 41.17 -27.15
N ARG A 265 18.21 40.40 -27.60
CA ARG A 265 16.96 40.92 -28.18
C ARG A 265 16.29 42.01 -27.31
N TYR A 266 15.98 41.68 -26.06
CA TYR A 266 15.30 42.58 -25.14
C TYR A 266 16.25 43.69 -24.67
N ALA A 267 17.49 43.34 -24.33
CA ALA A 267 18.50 44.30 -23.90
C ALA A 267 18.75 45.39 -24.96
N GLN A 268 18.76 45.02 -26.24
CA GLN A 268 18.91 45.94 -27.36
C GLN A 268 17.69 46.86 -27.50
N ALA A 269 16.47 46.31 -27.46
CA ALA A 269 15.22 47.07 -27.55
C ALA A 269 15.11 48.14 -26.46
N PHE A 270 15.38 47.74 -25.22
CA PHE A 270 15.32 48.64 -24.06
C PHE A 270 16.58 49.49 -23.87
N LYS A 271 17.67 49.24 -24.60
CA LYS A 271 19.00 49.84 -24.37
C LYS A 271 19.59 49.53 -22.98
N ALA A 272 19.40 48.31 -22.51
CA ALA A 272 20.03 47.79 -21.30
C ALA A 272 21.44 47.28 -21.63
N PHE A 273 22.44 48.15 -21.43
CA PHE A 273 23.83 47.89 -21.84
C PHE A 273 24.72 47.50 -20.67
N VAL A 274 25.83 46.81 -20.98
CA VAL A 274 26.89 46.52 -20.01
C VAL A 274 27.44 47.86 -19.48
N PRO A 275 27.51 48.06 -18.14
CA PRO A 275 27.93 49.33 -17.55
C PRO A 275 29.28 49.81 -18.10
N GLY A 276 29.32 51.07 -18.55
CA GLY A 276 30.50 51.68 -19.16
C GLY A 276 30.74 51.35 -20.64
N THR A 277 29.81 50.64 -21.30
CA THR A 277 29.91 50.31 -22.73
C THR A 277 28.58 50.55 -23.46
N GLN A 278 28.57 50.44 -24.79
CA GLN A 278 27.37 50.43 -25.64
C GLN A 278 26.96 49.01 -26.08
N ARG A 279 27.54 47.97 -25.47
CA ARG A 279 27.19 46.59 -25.79
C ARG A 279 25.93 46.18 -25.00
N PRO A 280 24.89 45.62 -25.64
CA PRO A 280 23.75 45.06 -24.93
C PRO A 280 24.16 43.90 -24.02
N LEU A 281 23.46 43.77 -22.90
CA LEU A 281 23.58 42.62 -22.01
C LEU A 281 23.08 41.36 -22.74
N GLU A 282 23.75 40.23 -22.51
CA GLU A 282 23.21 38.93 -22.90
C GLU A 282 22.17 38.48 -21.87
N MET A 283 21.07 37.92 -22.34
CA MET A 283 19.95 37.53 -21.49
C MET A 283 19.61 36.04 -21.60
N GLY A 284 19.21 35.47 -20.46
CA GLY A 284 18.55 34.16 -20.37
C GLY A 284 17.20 34.29 -19.66
N CYS A 285 16.26 33.40 -19.98
CA CYS A 285 14.97 33.28 -19.31
C CYS A 285 14.70 31.82 -18.95
N TYR A 286 14.25 31.59 -17.71
CA TYR A 286 14.09 30.27 -17.14
C TYR A 286 12.75 30.22 -16.40
N GLY A 287 11.82 29.41 -16.89
CA GLY A 287 10.46 29.31 -16.38
C GLY A 287 10.13 27.94 -15.81
N ILE A 288 9.58 27.89 -14.59
CA ILE A 288 8.97 26.70 -13.99
C ILE A 288 7.48 26.94 -13.77
N GLY A 289 6.63 26.05 -14.28
CA GLY A 289 5.20 26.06 -14.00
C GLY A 289 4.90 25.56 -12.58
N VAL A 290 5.04 26.41 -11.56
CA VAL A 290 4.86 26.03 -10.14
C VAL A 290 3.52 25.36 -9.88
N SER A 291 2.44 25.94 -10.39
CA SER A 291 1.10 25.35 -10.25
C SER A 291 0.92 24.04 -11.02
N ARG A 292 1.68 23.84 -12.10
CA ARG A 292 1.71 22.61 -12.92
C ARG A 292 2.53 21.49 -12.27
N LEU A 293 3.50 21.81 -11.41
CA LEU A 293 4.29 20.80 -10.67
C LEU A 293 3.43 19.96 -9.72
N LEU A 294 2.42 20.56 -9.09
CA LEU A 294 1.51 19.83 -8.21
C LEU A 294 0.80 18.66 -8.93
N PRO A 295 0.00 18.89 -9.99
CA PRO A 295 -0.62 17.80 -10.72
C PRO A 295 0.40 16.86 -11.39
N ALA A 296 1.55 17.37 -11.86
CA ALA A 296 2.61 16.54 -12.43
C ALA A 296 3.14 15.51 -11.42
N CYS A 297 3.42 15.91 -10.17
CA CYS A 297 3.79 14.99 -9.09
C CYS A 297 2.68 13.99 -8.78
N VAL A 298 1.42 14.44 -8.76
CA VAL A 298 0.28 13.54 -8.50
C VAL A 298 0.14 12.50 -9.60
N ASP A 299 0.20 12.90 -10.88
CA ASP A 299 0.10 11.96 -12.01
C ASP A 299 1.28 10.98 -12.06
N ALA A 300 2.49 11.42 -11.70
CA ALA A 300 3.67 10.54 -11.70
C ALA A 300 3.69 9.53 -10.54
N LEU A 301 3.13 9.88 -9.37
CA LEU A 301 3.34 9.11 -8.14
C LEU A 301 2.07 8.46 -7.58
N SER A 302 0.88 8.91 -8.00
CA SER A 302 -0.39 8.40 -7.48
C SER A 302 -0.97 7.34 -8.42
N ILE A 303 -1.43 6.23 -7.84
CA ILE A 303 -2.02 5.11 -8.60
C ILE A 303 -3.50 5.35 -8.88
N ASP A 304 -4.21 6.02 -7.98
CA ASP A 304 -5.64 6.28 -8.09
C ASP A 304 -6.04 7.68 -7.60
N VAL A 305 -7.32 8.02 -7.81
CA VAL A 305 -7.88 9.34 -7.45
C VAL A 305 -8.20 9.49 -5.96
N LYS A 306 -8.24 8.38 -5.20
CA LYS A 306 -8.64 8.38 -3.79
C LYS A 306 -7.46 8.73 -2.90
N ALA A 307 -6.25 8.31 -3.26
CA ALA A 307 -5.06 8.50 -2.44
C ALA A 307 -3.95 9.24 -3.19
N ILE A 308 -3.76 10.52 -2.84
CA ILE A 308 -2.69 11.35 -3.38
C ILE A 308 -1.35 10.89 -2.82
N ARG A 309 -0.34 10.83 -3.68
CA ARG A 309 1.08 10.65 -3.33
C ARG A 309 1.88 11.84 -3.85
N LEU A 310 2.79 12.31 -3.01
CA LEU A 310 3.64 13.46 -3.26
C LEU A 310 5.05 13.17 -2.72
N PRO A 311 6.10 13.78 -3.31
CA PRO A 311 7.45 13.71 -2.76
C PRO A 311 7.49 14.27 -1.34
N ASN A 312 8.32 13.66 -0.48
CA ASN A 312 8.45 14.04 0.93
C ASN A 312 8.75 15.54 1.15
N LYS A 313 9.39 16.22 0.20
CA LYS A 313 9.68 17.65 0.28
C LYS A 313 8.44 18.54 0.20
N ILE A 314 7.38 18.08 -0.46
CA ILE A 314 6.21 18.90 -0.79
C ILE A 314 4.89 18.39 -0.21
N VAL A 315 4.88 17.30 0.57
CA VAL A 315 3.67 16.82 1.29
C VAL A 315 3.05 17.94 2.13
N PRO A 316 1.71 18.00 2.30
CA PRO A 316 1.09 19.09 3.06
C PRO A 316 1.55 19.12 4.53
N PHE A 317 1.72 17.95 5.14
CA PHE A 317 2.27 17.80 6.49
C PHE A 317 3.29 16.65 6.52
N ASP A 318 4.37 16.81 7.29
CA ASP A 318 5.44 15.81 7.39
C ASP A 318 5.07 14.64 8.32
N ALA A 319 4.12 14.89 9.22
CA ALA A 319 3.57 13.91 10.14
C ALA A 319 2.13 14.27 10.55
N ALA A 320 1.37 13.25 10.96
CA ALA A 320 0.09 13.42 11.63
C ALA A 320 0.02 12.64 12.95
N ILE A 321 -0.75 13.15 13.92
CA ILE A 321 -0.97 12.51 15.23
C ILE A 321 -2.46 12.23 15.40
N ILE A 322 -2.83 11.00 15.73
CA ILE A 322 -4.19 10.57 16.08
C ILE A 322 -4.23 10.21 17.57
N MET A 323 -5.17 10.78 18.33
CA MET A 323 -5.44 10.35 19.71
C MET A 323 -6.61 9.34 19.74
N ALA A 324 -6.48 8.23 20.47
CA ALA A 324 -7.53 7.22 20.58
C ALA A 324 -8.82 7.75 21.24
N SER A 325 -9.98 7.25 20.79
CA SER A 325 -11.30 7.86 21.01
C SER A 325 -11.76 7.96 22.47
N LYS A 326 -11.27 7.10 23.38
CA LYS A 326 -11.59 7.18 24.83
C LYS A 326 -10.99 8.42 25.52
N VAL A 327 -9.87 8.95 25.01
CA VAL A 327 -9.19 10.13 25.56
C VAL A 327 -9.87 11.43 25.09
N LEU A 328 -10.36 11.45 23.84
CA LEU A 328 -10.99 12.61 23.22
C LEU A 328 -12.42 12.90 23.71
N PHE A 329 -13.17 11.91 24.18
CA PHE A 329 -14.52 12.14 24.74
C PHE A 329 -14.48 13.06 25.98
N ILE A 330 -13.41 12.96 26.78
CA ILE A 330 -13.16 13.84 27.94
C ILE A 330 -12.77 15.26 27.49
N PHE A 331 -12.09 15.37 26.35
CA PHE A 331 -11.64 16.65 25.78
C PHE A 331 -12.79 17.50 25.23
N SER A 332 -13.75 16.88 24.52
CA SER A 332 -14.86 17.62 23.88
C SER A 332 -15.89 18.19 24.87
N LEU A 333 -16.05 17.59 26.07
CA LEU A 333 -16.97 18.07 27.10
C LEU A 333 -16.38 19.18 27.99
N LYS A 334 -15.04 19.31 28.07
CA LYS A 334 -14.36 20.21 29.01
C LYS A 334 -14.10 21.64 28.49
N MET A 335 -14.33 21.92 27.21
CA MET A 335 -14.12 23.28 26.66
C MET A 335 -15.28 24.26 26.88
N GLN A 336 -16.41 23.81 27.48
CA GLN A 336 -17.56 24.69 27.74
C GLN A 336 -17.78 25.08 29.21
N VAL A 337 -17.22 24.39 30.20
CA VAL A 337 -17.54 24.67 31.61
C VAL A 337 -16.35 24.41 32.56
N LEU A 338 -15.96 25.48 33.26
CA LEU A 338 -15.17 25.57 34.49
C LEU A 338 -13.75 24.96 34.56
N LYS A 339 -12.79 25.86 34.85
CA LYS A 339 -11.62 25.60 35.69
C LYS A 339 -12.10 25.15 37.08
N PHE A 340 -12.11 23.85 37.39
CA PHE A 340 -11.76 23.33 38.73
C PHE A 340 -11.70 21.79 38.75
N GLN A 341 -10.61 21.28 39.33
CA GLN A 341 -10.40 19.98 39.99
C GLN A 341 -11.27 18.78 39.60
N LEU A 342 -10.71 17.83 38.84
CA LEU A 342 -10.28 16.48 39.29
C LEU A 342 -10.06 15.51 38.10
N SER A 343 -8.92 14.81 38.19
CA SER A 343 -8.61 13.45 37.70
C SER A 343 -9.30 12.93 36.43
N SER A 344 -8.67 13.12 35.27
CA SER A 344 -8.84 12.25 34.10
C SER A 344 -7.62 12.41 33.16
N ASP A 345 -6.73 11.43 33.23
CA ASP A 345 -5.47 11.17 32.50
C ASP A 345 -4.61 12.35 31.97
N PRO A 346 -3.80 13.00 32.83
CA PRO A 346 -2.83 14.04 32.43
C PRO A 346 -1.67 13.55 31.55
N THR A 347 -1.54 12.25 31.28
CA THR A 347 -0.35 11.66 30.62
C THR A 347 -0.41 11.68 29.09
N ALA A 348 -1.61 11.55 28.50
CA ALA A 348 -1.76 11.48 27.05
C ALA A 348 -1.64 12.85 26.36
N LEU A 349 -2.14 13.89 27.01
CA LEU A 349 -2.01 15.26 26.50
C LEU A 349 -0.56 15.73 26.57
N SER A 350 0.13 15.48 27.68
CA SER A 350 1.55 15.83 27.81
C SER A 350 2.39 15.08 26.78
N LEU A 351 2.11 13.78 26.54
CA LEU A 351 2.83 13.01 25.52
C LEU A 351 2.56 13.52 24.10
N CYS A 352 1.32 13.92 23.79
CA CYS A 352 1.00 14.53 22.50
C CYS A 352 1.74 15.86 22.31
N GLU A 353 1.80 16.70 23.35
CA GLU A 353 2.53 17.97 23.33
C GLU A 353 4.05 17.76 23.24
N GLU A 354 4.60 16.76 23.94
CA GLU A 354 6.00 16.36 23.88
C GLU A 354 6.37 15.83 22.49
N LEU A 355 5.58 14.92 21.92
CA LEU A 355 5.80 14.38 20.57
C LEU A 355 5.69 15.49 19.53
N GLN A 356 4.66 16.33 19.62
CA GLN A 356 4.52 17.47 18.72
C GLN A 356 5.72 18.41 18.83
N SER A 357 6.19 18.71 20.04
CA SER A 357 7.35 19.56 20.26
C SER A 357 8.63 18.92 19.72
N ALA A 358 8.81 17.61 19.88
CA ALA A 358 9.97 16.87 19.36
C ALA A 358 9.99 16.86 17.82
N LEU A 359 8.85 16.65 17.18
CA LEU A 359 8.72 16.73 15.72
C LEU A 359 8.94 18.16 15.22
N GLN A 360 8.38 19.16 15.90
CA GLN A 360 8.58 20.57 15.57
C GLN A 360 10.04 21.01 15.77
N ALA A 361 10.74 20.48 16.77
CA ALA A 361 12.17 20.72 16.99
C ALA A 361 13.04 20.17 15.83
N ARG A 362 12.52 19.21 15.06
CA ARG A 362 13.12 18.70 13.82
C ARG A 362 12.66 19.44 12.57
N ASN A 363 12.03 20.61 12.75
CA ASN A 363 11.46 21.43 11.69
C ASN A 363 10.39 20.73 10.86
N MET A 364 9.66 19.77 11.45
CA MET A 364 8.54 19.07 10.82
C MET A 364 7.23 19.80 11.09
N THR A 365 6.40 19.92 10.06
CA THR A 365 5.00 20.33 10.20
C THR A 365 4.16 19.12 10.62
N VAL A 366 3.27 19.35 11.59
CA VAL A 366 2.49 18.28 12.22
C VAL A 366 1.01 18.62 12.17
N LEU A 367 0.21 17.65 11.72
CA LEU A 367 -1.25 17.69 11.73
C LEU A 367 -1.81 16.86 12.89
N LEU A 368 -2.55 17.49 13.79
CA LEU A 368 -3.28 16.80 14.85
C LEU A 368 -4.69 16.43 14.38
N HIS A 369 -5.02 15.14 14.35
CA HIS A 369 -6.33 14.66 13.94
C HIS A 369 -7.35 14.64 15.09
N ASP A 370 -7.98 15.78 15.35
CA ASP A 370 -8.85 16.08 16.49
C ASP A 370 -10.35 15.72 16.31
N MET A 371 -10.73 15.17 15.15
CA MET A 371 -12.10 14.76 14.83
C MET A 371 -12.55 13.51 15.63
N HIS A 372 -12.97 13.71 16.88
CA HIS A 372 -13.30 12.65 17.85
C HIS A 372 -14.48 11.75 17.49
N LYS A 373 -15.41 12.22 16.65
CA LYS A 373 -16.58 11.43 16.21
C LYS A 373 -16.21 10.35 15.19
N MET A 374 -15.02 10.43 14.61
CA MET A 374 -14.52 9.49 13.61
C MET A 374 -13.79 8.33 14.28
N SER A 375 -13.92 7.13 13.72
CA SER A 375 -13.12 6.00 14.18
C SER A 375 -11.63 6.25 13.88
N VAL A 376 -10.72 5.49 14.52
CA VAL A 376 -9.29 5.56 14.16
C VAL A 376 -9.09 5.18 12.68
N GLY A 377 -9.85 4.20 12.19
CA GLY A 377 -9.82 3.78 10.78
C GLY A 377 -10.22 4.89 9.81
N ASP A 378 -11.31 5.62 10.10
CA ASP A 378 -11.76 6.71 9.22
C ASP A 378 -10.75 7.88 9.21
N ARG A 379 -10.10 8.15 10.35
CA ARG A 379 -9.05 9.18 10.44
C ARG A 379 -7.79 8.76 9.70
N LEU A 380 -7.40 7.48 9.78
CA LEU A 380 -6.30 6.93 8.99
C LEU A 380 -6.62 7.01 7.49
N TYR A 381 -7.87 6.76 7.12
CA TYR A 381 -8.34 6.89 5.75
C TYR A 381 -8.18 8.34 5.25
N ASP A 382 -8.67 9.35 5.97
CA ASP A 382 -8.51 10.76 5.60
C ASP A 382 -7.04 11.19 5.42
N LEU A 383 -6.16 10.78 6.33
CA LEU A 383 -4.73 11.09 6.25
C LEU A 383 -4.04 10.39 5.07
N ASN A 384 -4.43 9.15 4.78
CA ASN A 384 -3.92 8.41 3.63
C ASN A 384 -4.36 9.04 2.30
N ARG A 385 -5.58 9.60 2.25
CA ARG A 385 -6.11 10.27 1.05
C ARG A 385 -5.30 11.51 0.65
N ILE A 386 -4.83 12.28 1.64
CA ILE A 386 -4.04 13.49 1.40
C ILE A 386 -2.54 13.25 1.35
N GLY A 387 -2.10 11.98 1.46
CA GLY A 387 -0.71 11.57 1.27
C GLY A 387 0.23 11.88 2.44
N ILE A 388 -0.24 11.80 3.69
CA ILE A 388 0.65 11.99 4.84
C ILE A 388 1.63 10.82 4.98
N PRO A 389 2.96 11.07 5.01
CA PRO A 389 3.94 9.98 4.99
C PRO A 389 4.15 9.32 6.35
N ARG A 390 3.92 10.03 7.46
CA ARG A 390 4.13 9.52 8.83
C ARG A 390 2.90 9.75 9.69
N ILE A 391 2.31 8.70 10.25
CA ILE A 391 1.13 8.81 11.11
C ILE A 391 1.43 8.15 12.46
N PHE A 392 1.36 8.95 13.52
CA PHE A 392 1.52 8.51 14.91
C PHE A 392 0.14 8.34 15.53
N VAL A 393 -0.14 7.18 16.13
CA VAL A 393 -1.42 6.95 16.81
C VAL A 393 -1.17 6.63 18.28
N LEU A 394 -1.71 7.47 19.16
CA LEU A 394 -1.54 7.38 20.60
C LEU A 394 -2.71 6.62 21.24
N ALA A 395 -2.43 5.42 21.77
CA ALA A 395 -3.38 4.58 22.49
C ALA A 395 -2.80 4.13 23.85
N ASN A 396 -3.58 4.28 24.95
CA ASN A 396 -3.24 3.87 26.34
C ASN A 396 -1.86 4.33 26.86
N VAL A 397 -1.79 5.46 27.57
CA VAL A 397 -0.52 6.04 28.02
C VAL A 397 -0.18 5.62 29.47
N THR A 398 0.93 4.89 29.66
CA THR A 398 1.55 4.71 30.99
C THR A 398 2.99 5.22 31.00
N LYS A 399 3.32 6.11 31.95
CA LYS A 399 4.64 6.75 32.13
C LYS A 399 5.73 5.70 32.40
N ARG A 400 6.52 5.32 31.39
CA ARG A 400 7.83 4.68 31.57
C ARG A 400 8.87 5.25 30.60
N SER A 401 9.71 6.11 31.18
CA SER A 401 11.11 6.40 30.85
C SER A 401 11.46 6.78 29.41
N PHE A 402 11.56 8.10 29.18
CA PHE A 402 12.36 8.70 28.12
C PHE A 402 13.82 8.80 28.59
N SER A 403 14.74 8.10 27.91
CA SER A 403 16.17 8.39 27.96
C SER A 403 16.80 8.15 26.59
N THR A 404 16.96 9.26 25.85
CA THR A 404 18.06 9.59 24.92
C THR A 404 18.59 8.48 23.99
N GLU A 405 17.90 8.22 22.89
CA GLU A 405 18.21 8.65 21.51
C GLU A 405 16.89 8.48 20.72
N ILE A 406 16.42 9.55 20.08
CA ILE A 406 14.99 9.72 19.76
C ILE A 406 14.61 9.08 18.43
N GLU A 407 13.89 7.96 18.49
CA GLU A 407 12.61 7.75 17.78
C GLU A 407 11.73 6.81 18.65
N LEU A 408 10.97 7.40 19.57
CA LEU A 408 10.05 6.78 20.54
C LEU A 408 8.66 7.42 20.33
N SER A 409 7.49 6.79 20.51
CA SER A 409 7.05 5.42 20.83
C SER A 409 5.50 5.47 20.97
N ALA A 410 4.85 4.33 21.19
CA ALA A 410 3.78 4.29 22.20
C ALA A 410 3.88 3.00 23.04
N VAL A 411 4.12 3.19 24.33
CA VAL A 411 4.23 2.17 25.38
C VAL A 411 2.87 1.99 26.07
N GLY A 412 2.38 0.74 26.14
CA GLY A 412 1.31 0.30 27.03
C GLY A 412 1.59 -1.13 27.57
N ARG A 413 1.51 -1.32 28.90
CA ARG A 413 1.67 -2.63 29.57
C ARG A 413 0.36 -3.44 29.53
N SER A 414 0.27 -4.31 28.53
CA SER A 414 -0.57 -5.52 28.32
C SER A 414 -0.72 -5.60 26.79
N GLY A 415 0.27 -6.24 26.18
CA GLY A 415 0.86 -5.82 24.92
C GLY A 415 0.10 -6.16 23.64
N GLU A 416 -0.95 -5.41 23.32
CA GLU A 416 -1.45 -5.28 21.94
C GLU A 416 -1.88 -3.84 21.65
N VAL A 417 -1.05 -3.11 20.91
CA VAL A 417 -1.46 -2.05 19.97
C VAL A 417 -0.46 -2.06 18.82
N ARG A 418 -0.96 -2.37 17.61
CA ARG A 418 -0.22 -2.49 16.37
C ARG A 418 -0.41 -1.23 15.52
N LEU A 419 0.70 -0.64 15.06
CA LEU A 419 0.76 0.39 14.03
C LEU A 419 1.97 0.09 13.15
N ASP A 420 1.73 -0.63 12.06
CA ASP A 420 2.73 -0.84 11.03
C ASP A 420 2.75 0.40 10.11
N MET A 421 3.94 0.98 10.00
CA MET A 421 4.25 2.19 9.23
C MET A 421 4.44 1.79 7.76
N VAL A 422 3.80 2.52 6.84
CA VAL A 422 4.14 2.49 5.41
C VAL A 422 5.48 3.21 5.23
N THR A 423 6.55 2.47 4.97
CA THR A 423 7.83 3.05 4.53
C THR A 423 7.82 3.12 3.01
N ILE A 424 7.69 4.34 2.48
CA ILE A 424 8.05 4.66 1.09
C ILE A 424 9.58 4.74 1.04
N THR A 425 10.24 3.76 0.43
CA THR A 425 11.67 3.82 0.11
C THR A 425 11.88 4.74 -1.10
N SER A 426 12.17 6.02 -0.84
CA SER A 426 12.87 6.86 -1.81
C SER A 426 14.37 6.55 -1.73
N GLY A 427 14.96 6.09 -2.83
CA GLY A 427 16.39 5.86 -2.93
C GLY A 427 17.22 7.13 -2.76
N THR A 428 18.38 6.99 -2.11
CA THR A 428 19.70 7.49 -2.53
C THR A 428 20.68 7.26 -1.36
N ASP A 429 21.62 6.34 -1.53
CA ASP A 429 23.06 6.56 -1.40
C ASP A 429 23.78 5.24 -1.07
N ARG A 430 24.59 4.79 -2.02
CA ARG A 430 25.93 4.23 -1.79
C ARG A 430 26.61 4.01 -3.13
N ASP A 431 27.18 5.09 -3.65
CA ASP A 431 28.27 5.00 -4.60
C ASP A 431 29.47 5.73 -4.01
N HIS A 432 30.25 5.04 -3.19
CA HIS A 432 31.63 5.37 -2.84
C HIS A 432 32.25 4.22 -2.05
N ARG A 433 32.91 3.31 -2.79
CA ARG A 433 34.21 2.69 -2.44
C ARG A 433 34.56 1.68 -3.53
N ASN A 434 35.23 2.16 -4.57
CA ASN A 434 36.03 1.31 -5.42
C ASN A 434 37.35 2.02 -5.72
N ARG A 435 38.33 1.84 -4.83
CA ARG A 435 39.76 1.99 -5.08
C ARG A 435 40.50 0.98 -4.22
N ASP A 436 41.52 0.39 -4.85
CA ASP A 436 42.52 -0.55 -4.32
C ASP A 436 42.12 -2.03 -4.25
N ARG A 437 42.42 -2.76 -5.32
CA ARG A 437 43.67 -3.54 -5.39
C ARG A 437 43.79 -4.34 -6.69
N SER A 438 44.73 -3.92 -7.52
CA SER A 438 45.40 -4.74 -8.53
C SER A 438 46.62 -5.42 -7.90
N GLU A 439 46.75 -6.74 -8.05
CA GLU A 439 47.99 -7.55 -8.17
C GLU A 439 47.59 -9.04 -8.07
N LYS A 440 47.53 -9.80 -9.16
CA LYS A 440 48.58 -10.48 -9.95
C LYS A 440 49.10 -11.82 -9.36
N ASN A 441 49.04 -12.82 -10.26
CA ASN A 441 49.72 -14.13 -10.32
C ASN A 441 49.05 -15.25 -9.51
N GLY A 442 48.51 -16.33 -10.10
CA GLY A 442 49.11 -17.32 -11.02
C GLY A 442 49.37 -18.59 -10.19
N THR A 443 49.07 -19.85 -10.55
CA THR A 443 48.91 -20.53 -11.84
C THR A 443 48.44 -21.98 -11.57
N ILE A 444 47.58 -22.50 -12.47
CA ILE A 444 47.48 -23.90 -12.99
C ILE A 444 46.92 -25.02 -12.10
N GLY A 445 45.86 -25.69 -12.62
CA GLY A 445 45.53 -27.07 -12.25
C GLY A 445 44.09 -27.53 -12.59
N SER A 446 43.85 -27.83 -13.85
CA SER A 446 42.65 -28.40 -14.51
C SER A 446 41.62 -29.26 -13.73
N SER A 447 40.41 -29.25 -14.31
CA SER A 447 39.37 -30.29 -14.35
C SER A 447 38.24 -30.20 -13.31
N ASN A 448 37.15 -29.53 -13.69
CA ASN A 448 35.86 -30.16 -13.96
C ASN A 448 34.82 -29.09 -14.28
N ALA A 449 33.85 -29.47 -15.12
CA ALA A 449 32.79 -28.60 -15.61
C ALA A 449 31.99 -27.99 -14.45
N GLU A 450 32.24 -26.73 -14.14
CA GLU A 450 31.36 -25.95 -13.27
C GLU A 450 30.28 -25.29 -14.11
N ARG A 451 29.07 -25.79 -13.88
CA ARG A 451 27.79 -25.15 -14.19
C ARG A 451 27.88 -23.65 -13.92
N HIS A 452 27.45 -22.85 -14.89
CA HIS A 452 27.10 -21.45 -14.67
C HIS A 452 26.18 -21.35 -13.44
N LYS A 453 26.68 -20.83 -12.31
CA LYS A 453 25.85 -20.45 -11.16
C LYS A 453 25.06 -19.19 -11.55
N SER A 454 23.76 -19.37 -11.75
CA SER A 454 22.78 -18.29 -11.77
C SER A 454 22.65 -17.70 -10.35
N ASN A 455 22.62 -16.37 -10.23
CA ASN A 455 22.41 -15.63 -8.98
C ASN A 455 20.93 -15.68 -8.54
N GLY A 456 20.37 -16.86 -8.25
CA GLY A 456 19.01 -17.00 -7.73
C GLY A 456 18.97 -17.00 -6.19
N LEU A 457 17.91 -16.44 -5.60
CA LEU A 457 17.59 -16.54 -4.18
C LEU A 457 16.93 -17.89 -3.89
N GLU A 458 17.54 -18.70 -3.02
CA GLU A 458 16.96 -19.94 -2.52
C GLU A 458 16.10 -19.66 -1.27
N LEU A 459 14.92 -20.26 -1.19
CA LEU A 459 13.97 -20.05 -0.09
C LEU A 459 13.36 -21.37 0.38
N ARG A 460 13.53 -21.70 1.67
CA ARG A 460 13.00 -22.90 2.31
C ARG A 460 11.79 -22.59 3.17
N VAL A 461 10.65 -23.18 2.82
CA VAL A 461 9.35 -22.92 3.45
C VAL A 461 8.81 -24.16 4.12
N LEU A 462 8.24 -24.01 5.32
CA LEU A 462 7.54 -25.07 6.05
C LEU A 462 6.08 -24.67 6.34
N THR A 463 5.17 -25.64 6.26
CA THR A 463 3.84 -25.55 6.88
C THR A 463 3.54 -26.75 7.76
N LEU A 464 2.88 -26.51 8.89
CA LEU A 464 2.49 -27.55 9.84
C LEU A 464 1.27 -27.14 10.69
N ASN A 465 0.22 -27.95 10.65
CA ASN A 465 -0.86 -27.91 11.64
C ASN A 465 -0.35 -28.55 12.95
N MET A 466 -0.43 -27.82 14.07
CA MET A 466 0.14 -28.23 15.36
C MET A 466 -0.85 -28.89 16.32
N TRP A 467 -2.15 -28.88 16.03
CA TRP A 467 -3.21 -29.38 16.91
C TRP A 467 -2.95 -29.05 18.39
N CYS A 468 -3.04 -27.77 18.76
CA CYS A 468 -2.74 -27.28 20.11
C CYS A 468 -4.00 -26.79 20.85
N LEU A 469 -5.06 -27.59 20.84
CA LEU A 469 -6.28 -27.33 21.61
C LEU A 469 -5.97 -27.37 23.11
N SER A 470 -6.40 -26.31 23.82
CA SER A 470 -5.95 -26.05 25.18
C SER A 470 -6.76 -26.73 26.29
N GLN A 471 -7.89 -27.34 25.94
CA GLN A 471 -8.79 -28.04 26.84
C GLN A 471 -8.12 -29.31 27.44
N PRO A 472 -8.59 -29.81 28.61
CA PRO A 472 -8.12 -31.09 29.14
C PRO A 472 -8.45 -32.25 28.19
N TRP A 473 -7.58 -33.26 28.17
CA TRP A 473 -7.88 -34.54 27.52
C TRP A 473 -9.18 -35.14 28.10
N PRO A 474 -10.10 -35.71 27.28
CA PRO A 474 -9.97 -36.04 25.86
C PRO A 474 -10.40 -34.94 24.87
N VAL A 475 -10.73 -33.74 25.33
CA VAL A 475 -11.26 -32.66 24.48
C VAL A 475 -10.14 -31.83 23.83
N GLY A 476 -9.02 -31.63 24.53
CA GLY A 476 -7.86 -30.94 23.98
C GLY A 476 -6.67 -31.84 23.70
N SER A 477 -5.61 -31.25 23.17
CA SER A 477 -4.53 -31.99 22.54
C SER A 477 -3.58 -32.63 23.53
N LYS A 478 -3.29 -33.91 23.31
CA LYS A 478 -2.37 -34.69 24.12
C LYS A 478 -0.92 -34.21 23.92
N ASP A 479 -0.13 -34.24 24.99
CA ASP A 479 1.31 -33.93 25.00
C ASP A 479 1.70 -32.52 24.49
N ARG A 480 0.72 -31.61 24.33
CA ARG A 480 0.84 -30.30 23.69
C ARG A 480 2.10 -29.51 24.07
N LYS A 481 2.36 -29.33 25.37
CA LYS A 481 3.51 -28.53 25.84
C LYS A 481 4.85 -29.16 25.46
N HIS A 482 4.92 -30.49 25.51
CA HIS A 482 6.11 -31.24 25.14
C HIS A 482 6.33 -31.17 23.64
N ARG A 483 5.31 -31.44 22.83
CA ARG A 483 5.40 -31.34 21.35
C ARG A 483 5.84 -29.96 20.87
N LEU A 484 5.29 -28.88 21.45
CA LEU A 484 5.71 -27.51 21.12
C LEU A 484 7.17 -27.23 21.46
N LYS A 485 7.67 -27.78 22.57
CA LYS A 485 9.09 -27.67 22.93
C LYS A 485 9.96 -28.43 21.92
N ARG A 486 9.60 -29.67 21.57
CA ARG A 486 10.34 -30.48 20.58
C ARG A 486 10.31 -29.82 19.20
N LEU A 487 9.19 -29.20 18.82
CA LEU A 487 9.07 -28.42 17.57
C LEU A 487 10.07 -27.27 17.55
N ALA A 488 10.15 -26.48 18.63
CA ALA A 488 11.09 -25.36 18.71
C ALA A 488 12.54 -25.84 18.49
N GLU A 489 12.92 -26.94 19.14
CA GLU A 489 14.25 -27.54 18.97
C GLU A 489 14.49 -28.02 17.52
N ALA A 490 13.49 -28.61 16.87
CA ALA A 490 13.60 -29.04 15.47
C ALA A 490 13.73 -27.87 14.50
N LEU A 491 12.95 -26.80 14.69
CA LEU A 491 12.99 -25.59 13.85
C LEU A 491 14.32 -24.86 13.89
N LEU A 492 15.06 -24.96 15.01
CA LEU A 492 16.42 -24.42 15.13
C LEU A 492 17.46 -25.25 14.37
N ILE A 493 17.21 -26.54 14.17
CA ILE A 493 18.14 -27.46 13.48
C ILE A 493 17.92 -27.46 11.97
N GLU A 494 16.66 -27.49 11.54
CA GLU A 494 16.29 -27.72 10.13
C GLU A 494 16.46 -26.49 9.23
N GLU A 495 16.59 -25.31 9.84
CA GLU A 495 16.93 -24.04 9.18
C GLU A 495 15.98 -23.56 8.08
N TYR A 496 14.65 -23.67 8.28
CA TYR A 496 13.68 -23.05 7.37
C TYR A 496 13.73 -21.51 7.44
N ASP A 497 13.46 -20.86 6.31
CA ASP A 497 13.44 -19.40 6.21
C ASP A 497 12.10 -18.81 6.67
N ILE A 498 11.01 -19.47 6.28
CA ILE A 498 9.64 -19.06 6.61
C ILE A 498 8.83 -20.28 7.02
N VAL A 499 8.10 -20.15 8.13
CA VAL A 499 7.31 -21.23 8.73
C VAL A 499 5.88 -20.74 8.97
N GLY A 500 4.90 -21.37 8.32
CA GLY A 500 3.48 -21.17 8.60
C GLY A 500 2.94 -22.25 9.53
N LEU A 501 2.44 -21.88 10.71
CA LEU A 501 1.84 -22.81 11.65
C LEU A 501 0.34 -22.55 11.80
N GLN A 502 -0.41 -23.64 11.98
CA GLN A 502 -1.86 -23.61 12.21
C GLN A 502 -2.22 -24.31 13.53
N GLU A 503 -3.41 -24.00 14.06
CA GLU A 503 -3.96 -24.54 15.31
C GLU A 503 -3.17 -24.29 16.60
N ILE A 504 -2.38 -23.21 16.67
CA ILE A 504 -1.79 -22.73 17.93
C ILE A 504 -2.80 -21.84 18.66
N TRP A 505 -3.81 -22.46 19.27
CA TRP A 505 -4.98 -21.73 19.79
C TRP A 505 -4.64 -20.83 20.97
N LYS A 506 -3.82 -21.28 21.93
CA LYS A 506 -3.50 -20.47 23.12
C LYS A 506 -2.36 -19.50 22.84
N GLU A 507 -2.59 -18.20 23.04
CA GLU A 507 -1.57 -17.16 22.90
C GLU A 507 -0.31 -17.43 23.73
N GLY A 508 -0.47 -17.92 24.97
CA GLY A 508 0.68 -18.29 25.80
C GLY A 508 1.54 -19.42 25.22
N ASP A 509 0.96 -20.34 24.44
CA ASP A 509 1.71 -21.40 23.77
C ASP A 509 2.51 -20.83 22.59
N TYR A 510 1.92 -19.89 21.84
CA TYR A 510 2.59 -19.12 20.78
C TYR A 510 3.77 -18.31 21.33
N LEU A 511 3.57 -17.51 22.39
CA LEU A 511 4.62 -16.68 22.98
C LEU A 511 5.78 -17.52 23.53
N ASN A 512 5.50 -18.68 24.13
CA ASN A 512 6.54 -19.61 24.59
C ASN A 512 7.33 -20.22 23.43
N LEU A 513 6.68 -20.51 22.30
CA LEU A 513 7.36 -21.00 21.10
C LEU A 513 8.27 -19.93 20.51
N VAL A 514 7.77 -18.70 20.35
CA VAL A 514 8.54 -17.56 19.85
C VAL A 514 9.73 -17.22 20.73
N ASP A 515 9.57 -17.22 22.06
CA ASP A 515 10.69 -16.91 22.97
C ASP A 515 11.84 -17.92 22.85
N GLN A 516 11.53 -19.20 22.59
CA GLN A 516 12.54 -20.24 22.31
C GLN A 516 13.22 -20.06 20.95
N LEU A 517 12.57 -19.39 20.00
CA LEU A 517 13.01 -19.26 18.61
C LEU A 517 13.60 -17.88 18.26
N LYS A 518 13.55 -16.92 19.18
CA LYS A 518 13.85 -15.49 18.96
C LYS A 518 15.22 -15.19 18.34
N ASP A 519 16.21 -16.05 18.57
CA ASP A 519 17.56 -15.85 18.05
C ASP A 519 17.65 -16.13 16.54
N VAL A 520 16.79 -17.01 16.03
CA VAL A 520 16.74 -17.44 14.62
C VAL A 520 15.56 -16.79 13.90
N TYR A 521 14.34 -16.95 14.41
CA TYR A 521 13.11 -16.38 13.83
C TYR A 521 12.78 -15.06 14.50
N LYS A 522 13.56 -14.03 14.16
CA LYS A 522 13.45 -12.68 14.75
C LYS A 522 12.13 -11.99 14.41
N PHE A 523 11.48 -12.41 13.32
CA PHE A 523 10.24 -11.83 12.85
C PHE A 523 9.14 -12.88 12.91
N HIS A 524 8.03 -12.53 13.54
CA HIS A 524 6.93 -13.46 13.72
C HIS A 524 5.62 -12.69 13.81
N HIS A 525 4.53 -13.35 13.45
CA HIS A 525 3.22 -12.74 13.56
C HIS A 525 2.11 -13.77 13.83
N TYR A 526 1.27 -13.49 14.85
CA TYR A 526 0.09 -14.27 15.19
C TYR A 526 -1.18 -13.52 14.78
N PHE A 527 -2.06 -14.19 14.06
CA PHE A 527 -3.27 -13.57 13.54
C PHE A 527 -4.42 -13.75 14.56
N HIS A 528 -4.96 -12.67 15.13
CA HIS A 528 -6.01 -12.77 16.15
C HIS A 528 -7.43 -12.80 15.54
N SER A 529 -8.24 -13.79 15.93
CA SER A 529 -9.65 -13.93 15.53
C SER A 529 -10.44 -14.80 16.51
N GLY A 530 -11.78 -14.74 16.45
CA GLY A 530 -12.66 -15.56 17.30
C GLY A 530 -12.51 -15.30 18.80
N TRP A 531 -12.96 -16.25 19.62
CA TRP A 531 -12.88 -16.20 21.08
C TRP A 531 -11.58 -16.82 21.60
N THR A 532 -11.13 -17.91 20.98
CA THR A 532 -9.94 -18.66 21.41
C THR A 532 -8.68 -18.32 20.60
N GLY A 533 -8.72 -17.33 19.70
CA GLY A 533 -7.64 -17.07 18.73
C GLY A 533 -7.92 -17.70 17.36
N SER A 534 -7.16 -17.28 16.33
CA SER A 534 -7.29 -17.90 15.00
C SER A 534 -6.47 -19.18 14.87
N GLY A 535 -5.53 -19.43 15.78
CA GLY A 535 -4.60 -20.56 15.66
C GLY A 535 -3.53 -20.42 14.57
N VAL A 536 -3.56 -19.35 13.75
CA VAL A 536 -2.64 -19.16 12.63
C VAL A 536 -1.50 -18.21 13.02
N CYS A 537 -0.26 -18.61 12.74
CA CYS A 537 0.90 -17.73 12.84
C CYS A 537 1.96 -18.00 11.77
N ILE A 538 2.82 -17.01 11.54
CA ILE A 538 3.97 -17.09 10.65
C ILE A 538 5.23 -16.74 11.45
N LEU A 539 6.31 -17.50 11.26
CA LEU A 539 7.64 -17.25 11.78
C LEU A 539 8.58 -17.05 10.59
N SER A 540 9.49 -16.10 10.67
CA SER A 540 10.39 -15.74 9.57
C SER A 540 11.78 -15.35 10.10
N ARG A 541 12.80 -15.80 9.40
CA ARG A 541 14.18 -15.32 9.56
C ARG A 541 14.37 -13.92 8.93
N HIS A 542 13.51 -13.56 7.99
CA HIS A 542 13.55 -12.32 7.23
C HIS A 542 12.52 -11.28 7.72
N PRO A 543 12.82 -9.98 7.57
CA PRO A 543 11.92 -8.91 8.00
C PRO A 543 10.50 -9.03 7.45
N ILE A 544 9.52 -9.00 8.35
CA ILE A 544 8.11 -8.76 8.01
C ILE A 544 7.91 -7.25 7.90
N VAL A 545 7.63 -6.75 6.69
CA VAL A 545 7.47 -5.31 6.42
C VAL A 545 6.01 -4.87 6.41
N SER A 546 5.09 -5.79 6.14
CA SER A 546 3.65 -5.52 6.16
C SER A 546 2.90 -6.78 6.56
N THR A 547 1.70 -6.61 7.11
CA THR A 547 0.80 -7.71 7.46
C THR A 547 -0.62 -7.36 7.10
N LEU A 548 -1.40 -8.37 6.73
CA LEU A 548 -2.80 -8.23 6.41
C LEU A 548 -3.57 -9.46 6.89
N THR A 549 -4.82 -9.30 7.29
CA THR A 549 -5.64 -10.40 7.77
C THR A 549 -7.04 -10.29 7.20
N HIS A 550 -7.53 -11.37 6.64
CA HIS A 550 -8.93 -11.50 6.25
C HIS A 550 -9.60 -12.55 7.13
N ARG A 551 -10.65 -12.13 7.84
CA ARG A 551 -11.50 -13.03 8.63
C ARG A 551 -12.56 -13.61 7.71
N TYR A 552 -12.66 -14.93 7.67
CA TYR A 552 -13.68 -15.56 6.85
C TYR A 552 -15.08 -15.22 7.35
N SER A 553 -16.02 -15.09 6.41
CA SER A 553 -17.39 -14.67 6.74
C SER A 553 -18.18 -15.70 7.56
N LEU A 554 -17.74 -16.97 7.59
CA LEU A 554 -18.39 -18.08 8.25
C LEU A 554 -17.53 -18.64 9.39
N ASN A 555 -18.15 -18.76 10.57
CA ASN A 555 -17.54 -19.23 11.81
C ASN A 555 -18.14 -20.56 12.32
N GLY A 556 -18.71 -21.43 11.47
CA GLY A 556 -19.22 -22.73 11.94
C GLY A 556 -20.48 -22.67 12.85
N PHE A 557 -20.69 -23.70 13.68
CA PHE A 557 -21.95 -23.90 14.42
C PHE A 557 -21.78 -23.82 15.95
N ALA A 558 -22.44 -22.85 16.59
CA ALA A 558 -22.32 -22.62 18.05
C ALA A 558 -22.72 -23.82 18.93
N HIS A 559 -23.66 -24.65 18.47
CA HIS A 559 -24.11 -25.84 19.21
C HIS A 559 -23.17 -27.04 19.05
N HIS A 560 -22.22 -27.00 18.10
CA HIS A 560 -21.22 -28.04 17.92
C HIS A 560 -19.99 -27.78 18.78
N VAL A 561 -20.19 -27.69 20.10
CA VAL A 561 -19.15 -27.26 21.06
C VAL A 561 -17.91 -28.16 21.00
N HIS A 562 -18.11 -29.46 20.76
CA HIS A 562 -17.06 -30.48 20.65
C HIS A 562 -16.18 -30.33 19.40
N ARG A 563 -16.59 -29.55 18.39
CA ARG A 563 -15.85 -29.36 17.12
C ARG A 563 -14.90 -28.17 17.18
N GLY A 564 -15.12 -27.20 18.08
CA GLY A 564 -14.21 -26.07 18.28
C GLY A 564 -14.26 -24.97 17.22
N ASP A 565 -14.70 -25.26 15.99
CA ASP A 565 -14.71 -24.29 14.87
C ASP A 565 -15.44 -22.98 15.17
N TRP A 566 -16.50 -23.02 15.97
CA TRP A 566 -17.24 -21.80 16.29
C TRP A 566 -16.51 -20.87 17.26
N PHE A 567 -15.61 -21.42 18.06
CA PHE A 567 -14.82 -20.65 19.01
C PHE A 567 -13.51 -20.15 18.38
N GLY A 568 -12.95 -20.92 17.43
CA GLY A 568 -11.78 -20.57 16.64
C GLY A 568 -12.16 -19.75 15.41
N GLY A 569 -11.83 -18.46 15.40
CA GLY A 569 -12.16 -17.60 14.26
C GLY A 569 -11.26 -17.90 13.08
N LYS A 570 -11.78 -18.56 12.03
CA LYS A 570 -11.02 -18.93 10.83
C LYS A 570 -10.55 -17.69 10.06
N VAL A 571 -9.29 -17.66 9.62
CA VAL A 571 -8.70 -16.54 8.88
C VAL A 571 -7.70 -17.00 7.82
N VAL A 572 -7.44 -16.13 6.85
CA VAL A 572 -6.15 -16.10 6.15
C VAL A 572 -5.34 -14.91 6.66
N GLY A 573 -4.12 -15.19 7.08
CA GLY A 573 -3.12 -14.20 7.46
C GLY A 573 -2.07 -14.08 6.37
N MET A 574 -1.69 -12.86 6.03
CA MET A 574 -0.64 -12.55 5.07
C MET A 574 0.44 -11.73 5.77
N VAL A 575 1.70 -12.01 5.44
CA VAL A 575 2.84 -11.14 5.67
C VAL A 575 3.52 -10.82 4.34
N GLU A 576 4.03 -9.61 4.20
CA GLU A 576 4.98 -9.22 3.16
C GLU A 576 6.38 -9.29 3.77
N LEU A 577 7.25 -10.08 3.16
CA LEU A 577 8.62 -10.32 3.60
C LEU A 577 9.60 -9.64 2.66
N GLU A 578 10.63 -9.01 3.23
CA GLU A 578 11.75 -8.44 2.50
C GLU A 578 12.96 -9.37 2.62
N ILE A 579 13.34 -10.03 1.53
CA ILE A 579 14.43 -11.01 1.47
C ILE A 579 15.47 -10.51 0.47
N GLY A 580 16.43 -9.72 0.96
CA GLY A 580 17.31 -8.95 0.08
C GLY A 580 16.48 -7.95 -0.73
N ASP A 581 16.60 -8.00 -2.06
CA ASP A 581 15.83 -7.15 -2.97
C ASP A 581 14.47 -7.76 -3.39
N CYS A 582 14.12 -8.95 -2.88
CA CYS A 582 12.90 -9.68 -3.23
C CYS A 582 11.78 -9.48 -2.19
N ARG A 583 10.58 -9.12 -2.66
CA ARG A 583 9.37 -9.05 -1.84
C ARG A 583 8.48 -10.27 -2.01
N VAL A 584 8.36 -11.05 -0.93
CA VAL A 584 7.57 -12.29 -0.90
C VAL A 584 6.28 -12.07 -0.12
N ASN A 585 5.13 -12.26 -0.78
CA ASN A 585 3.85 -12.32 -0.09
C ASN A 585 3.59 -13.75 0.38
N PHE A 586 3.65 -13.94 1.70
CA PHE A 586 3.48 -15.23 2.34
C PHE A 586 2.17 -15.30 3.11
N TYR A 587 1.35 -16.30 2.82
CA TYR A 587 0.02 -16.47 3.40
C TYR A 587 -0.01 -17.75 4.23
N SER A 588 -0.63 -17.71 5.40
CA SER A 588 -0.96 -18.88 6.21
C SER A 588 -2.45 -18.87 6.51
N THR A 589 -3.11 -20.00 6.34
CA THR A 589 -4.56 -20.11 6.56
C THR A 589 -4.90 -21.48 7.12
N HIS A 590 -6.08 -21.59 7.74
CA HIS A 590 -6.72 -22.88 7.88
C HIS A 590 -8.24 -22.75 7.69
N LEU A 591 -8.85 -23.73 7.03
CA LEU A 591 -10.30 -23.70 6.79
C LEU A 591 -11.07 -24.49 7.87
N HIS A 592 -12.40 -24.52 7.81
CA HIS A 592 -13.17 -25.43 8.67
C HIS A 592 -12.79 -26.89 8.43
N ALA A 593 -12.92 -27.74 9.44
CA ALA A 593 -12.60 -29.16 9.28
C ALA A 593 -13.69 -29.96 8.55
N GLU A 594 -13.29 -31.09 7.96
CA GLU A 594 -14.21 -32.14 7.48
C GLU A 594 -14.41 -33.20 8.57
N TYR A 595 -15.60 -33.24 9.18
CA TYR A 595 -15.92 -34.23 10.22
C TYR A 595 -16.57 -35.50 9.69
N ASN A 596 -17.30 -35.41 8.58
CA ASN A 596 -17.97 -36.53 7.94
C ASN A 596 -18.20 -36.22 6.46
N ARG A 597 -17.53 -36.95 5.57
CA ARG A 597 -17.60 -36.71 4.12
C ARG A 597 -18.94 -37.10 3.49
N GLU A 598 -19.59 -38.14 4.01
CA GLU A 598 -20.90 -38.59 3.51
C GLU A 598 -22.03 -37.63 3.89
N ASN A 599 -21.85 -36.88 5.00
CA ASN A 599 -22.81 -35.90 5.47
C ASN A 599 -22.10 -34.61 5.93
N ASP A 600 -21.51 -33.92 4.97
CA ASP A 600 -20.66 -32.79 5.26
C ASP A 600 -21.42 -31.48 5.44
N LEU A 601 -21.71 -31.18 6.70
CA LEU A 601 -22.38 -29.95 7.10
C LEU A 601 -21.56 -28.68 6.80
N TYR A 602 -20.22 -28.80 6.77
CA TYR A 602 -19.29 -27.69 6.60
C TYR A 602 -18.89 -27.48 5.14
N LEU A 603 -19.26 -28.37 4.22
CA LEU A 603 -18.91 -28.24 2.81
C LEU A 603 -19.30 -26.85 2.24
N PRO A 604 -20.52 -26.31 2.45
CA PRO A 604 -20.84 -24.94 2.00
C PRO A 604 -19.98 -23.85 2.65
N HIS A 605 -19.51 -24.07 3.88
CA HIS A 605 -18.60 -23.14 4.56
C HIS A 605 -17.22 -23.19 3.93
N ARG A 606 -16.65 -24.40 3.74
CA ARG A 606 -15.33 -24.57 3.13
C ARG A 606 -15.32 -24.07 1.68
N THR A 607 -16.40 -24.28 0.91
CA THR A 607 -16.54 -23.71 -0.44
C THR A 607 -16.52 -22.19 -0.42
N ALA A 608 -17.25 -21.54 0.49
CA ALA A 608 -17.23 -20.08 0.63
C ALA A 608 -15.85 -19.56 1.08
N GLN A 609 -15.23 -20.22 2.07
CA GLN A 609 -13.90 -19.86 2.56
C GLN A 609 -12.82 -20.03 1.48
N ALA A 610 -12.86 -21.11 0.70
CA ALA A 610 -11.97 -21.35 -0.43
C ALA A 610 -12.08 -20.26 -1.49
N PHE A 611 -13.31 -19.82 -1.79
CA PHE A 611 -13.54 -18.69 -2.69
C PHE A 611 -13.01 -17.38 -2.11
N GLU A 612 -13.31 -17.06 -0.84
CA GLU A 612 -12.78 -15.87 -0.16
C GLU A 612 -11.25 -15.85 -0.12
N LEU A 613 -10.61 -16.99 0.16
CA LEU A 613 -9.15 -17.14 0.11
C LEU A 613 -8.61 -16.84 -1.28
N SER A 614 -9.24 -17.38 -2.32
CA SER A 614 -8.79 -17.16 -3.70
C SER A 614 -8.87 -15.69 -4.11
N GLN A 615 -9.94 -14.98 -3.72
CA GLN A 615 -10.12 -13.56 -4.00
C GLN A 615 -9.11 -12.72 -3.20
N PHE A 616 -8.92 -13.05 -1.92
CA PHE A 616 -7.95 -12.37 -1.07
C PHE A 616 -6.56 -12.45 -1.69
N VAL A 617 -6.06 -13.66 -1.98
CA VAL A 617 -4.75 -13.86 -2.62
C VAL A 617 -4.68 -13.16 -3.97
N ARG A 618 -5.72 -13.23 -4.81
CA ARG A 618 -5.73 -12.56 -6.12
C ARG A 618 -5.56 -11.04 -5.99
N HIS A 619 -6.23 -10.41 -5.04
CA HIS A 619 -6.18 -8.96 -4.84
C HIS A 619 -4.91 -8.50 -4.15
N THR A 620 -4.33 -9.30 -3.26
CA THR A 620 -3.15 -8.91 -2.47
C THR A 620 -1.83 -9.40 -3.08
N ALA A 621 -1.86 -10.30 -4.07
CA ALA A 621 -0.68 -10.72 -4.81
C ALA A 621 -0.11 -9.64 -5.75
N HIS A 622 -0.86 -8.58 -6.04
CA HIS A 622 -0.45 -7.56 -7.00
C HIS A 622 0.76 -6.75 -6.48
N GLY A 623 1.88 -6.82 -7.18
CA GLY A 623 3.11 -6.11 -6.83
C GLY A 623 4.14 -6.90 -6.04
N ALA A 624 3.84 -8.15 -5.65
CA ALA A 624 4.82 -9.06 -5.07
C ALA A 624 5.76 -9.63 -6.13
N ASP A 625 7.00 -9.93 -5.73
CA ASP A 625 7.98 -10.61 -6.60
C ASP A 625 7.72 -12.13 -6.61
N ALA A 626 7.31 -12.69 -5.47
CA ALA A 626 6.86 -14.06 -5.32
C ALA A 626 5.66 -14.20 -4.36
N VAL A 627 4.84 -15.23 -4.58
CA VAL A 627 3.61 -15.48 -3.80
C VAL A 627 3.58 -16.93 -3.33
N ILE A 628 3.45 -17.14 -2.02
CA ILE A 628 3.41 -18.47 -1.39
C ILE A 628 2.23 -18.53 -0.41
N VAL A 629 1.33 -19.50 -0.57
CA VAL A 629 0.17 -19.73 0.29
C VAL A 629 0.31 -21.09 0.94
N VAL A 630 0.27 -21.13 2.27
CA VAL A 630 0.40 -22.37 3.04
C VAL A 630 -0.74 -22.60 4.01
N GLY A 631 -0.91 -23.86 4.41
CA GLY A 631 -1.68 -24.24 5.58
C GLY A 631 -2.63 -25.41 5.37
N ASP A 632 -3.41 -25.69 6.41
CA ASP A 632 -4.39 -26.77 6.44
C ASP A 632 -5.72 -26.32 5.79
N LEU A 633 -5.90 -26.71 4.54
CA LEU A 633 -7.10 -26.36 3.78
C LEU A 633 -8.29 -27.23 4.13
N ASN A 634 -8.13 -28.34 4.86
CA ASN A 634 -9.20 -29.30 5.14
C ASN A 634 -10.00 -29.70 3.89
N LEU A 635 -9.30 -29.77 2.75
CA LEU A 635 -9.82 -30.07 1.42
C LEU A 635 -8.85 -31.05 0.77
N GLU A 636 -9.35 -32.18 0.30
CA GLU A 636 -8.56 -33.14 -0.47
C GLU A 636 -8.39 -32.66 -1.93
N PRO A 637 -7.41 -33.17 -2.69
CA PRO A 637 -7.06 -32.61 -4.00
C PRO A 637 -8.16 -32.71 -5.08
N VAL A 638 -9.18 -33.55 -4.86
CA VAL A 638 -10.36 -33.69 -5.73
C VAL A 638 -11.50 -32.73 -5.38
N ASP A 639 -11.44 -32.11 -4.19
CA ASP A 639 -12.53 -31.29 -3.70
C ASP A 639 -12.65 -29.99 -4.49
N LEU A 640 -13.90 -29.55 -4.64
CA LEU A 640 -14.24 -28.32 -5.37
C LEU A 640 -13.52 -27.09 -4.78
N GLY A 641 -13.47 -26.97 -3.45
CA GLY A 641 -12.82 -25.83 -2.79
C GLY A 641 -11.34 -25.70 -3.17
N TYR A 642 -10.60 -26.81 -3.19
CA TYR A 642 -9.20 -26.83 -3.58
C TYR A 642 -9.03 -26.41 -5.04
N ARG A 643 -9.87 -26.94 -5.95
CA ARG A 643 -9.86 -26.56 -7.37
C ARG A 643 -10.17 -25.08 -7.59
N ILE A 644 -11.08 -24.50 -6.80
CA ILE A 644 -11.40 -23.06 -6.83
C ILE A 644 -10.18 -22.23 -6.43
N ILE A 645 -9.48 -22.60 -5.34
CA ILE A 645 -8.31 -21.87 -4.86
C ILE A 645 -7.25 -21.80 -5.97
N LEU A 646 -6.90 -22.93 -6.57
CA LEU A 646 -5.91 -22.96 -7.65
C LEU A 646 -6.35 -22.16 -8.87
N ALA A 647 -7.57 -22.39 -9.35
CA ALA A 647 -8.04 -21.79 -10.60
C ALA A 647 -8.27 -20.28 -10.49
N GLN A 648 -8.84 -19.80 -9.38
CA GLN A 648 -9.20 -18.38 -9.25
C GLN A 648 -8.02 -17.51 -8.82
N ALA A 649 -7.08 -18.05 -8.03
CA ALA A 649 -5.88 -17.34 -7.60
C ALA A 649 -4.65 -17.61 -8.50
N GLU A 650 -4.78 -18.48 -9.51
CA GLU A 650 -3.71 -18.91 -10.42
C GLU A 650 -2.50 -19.48 -9.67
N LEU A 651 -2.77 -20.35 -8.69
CA LEU A 651 -1.75 -20.99 -7.87
C LEU A 651 -1.39 -22.37 -8.41
N LEU A 652 -0.13 -22.72 -8.26
CA LEU A 652 0.44 -24.04 -8.49
C LEU A 652 0.53 -24.80 -7.17
N ASP A 653 0.37 -26.12 -7.20
CA ASP A 653 0.55 -27.00 -6.04
C ASP A 653 1.95 -27.60 -6.06
N ALA A 654 2.77 -27.27 -5.05
CA ALA A 654 4.15 -27.70 -4.96
C ALA A 654 4.29 -29.23 -4.93
N TRP A 655 3.42 -29.93 -4.21
CA TRP A 655 3.48 -31.39 -4.13
C TRP A 655 3.22 -32.03 -5.50
N ARG A 656 2.19 -31.57 -6.21
CA ARG A 656 1.82 -32.11 -7.53
C ARG A 656 2.92 -31.88 -8.56
N LEU A 657 3.56 -30.71 -8.56
CA LEU A 657 4.67 -30.39 -9.46
C LEU A 657 5.92 -31.22 -9.15
N SER A 658 6.23 -31.44 -7.86
CA SER A 658 7.40 -32.25 -7.48
C SER A 658 7.22 -33.75 -7.75
N HIS A 659 5.98 -34.23 -7.95
CA HIS A 659 5.64 -35.66 -8.08
C HIS A 659 4.77 -35.96 -9.32
N GLU A 660 4.95 -35.24 -10.43
CA GLU A 660 4.09 -35.31 -11.63
C GLU A 660 3.84 -36.73 -12.15
N ALA A 661 4.84 -37.63 -12.07
CA ALA A 661 4.72 -39.02 -12.51
C ALA A 661 3.56 -39.77 -11.82
N GLU A 662 3.25 -39.39 -10.57
CA GLU A 662 2.21 -40.01 -9.76
C GLU A 662 0.79 -39.51 -10.08
N TYR A 663 0.68 -38.39 -10.80
CA TYR A 663 -0.57 -37.70 -11.10
C TYR A 663 -0.93 -37.71 -12.61
N SER A 664 -0.18 -38.45 -13.43
CA SER A 664 -0.41 -38.59 -14.88
C SER A 664 -1.58 -39.55 -15.19
N GLY A 665 -2.76 -39.00 -15.49
CA GLY A 665 -3.95 -39.77 -15.90
C GLY A 665 -5.22 -38.91 -15.97
N ALA A 666 -6.15 -39.25 -16.87
CA ALA A 666 -7.30 -38.40 -17.22
C ALA A 666 -8.43 -38.33 -16.17
N ASP A 667 -8.38 -39.09 -15.08
CA ASP A 667 -9.34 -39.00 -13.97
C ASP A 667 -8.65 -39.17 -12.61
N MET A 668 -8.73 -38.10 -11.80
CA MET A 668 -8.30 -38.01 -10.41
C MET A 668 -9.44 -38.44 -9.50
N ASP A 669 -9.44 -39.71 -9.07
CA ASP A 669 -10.37 -40.22 -8.07
C ASP A 669 -9.76 -40.22 -6.67
N LEU A 670 -10.61 -40.24 -5.64
CA LEU A 670 -10.26 -40.22 -4.22
C LEU A 670 -9.15 -41.20 -3.86
N ALA A 671 -9.33 -42.45 -4.30
CA ALA A 671 -8.43 -43.57 -3.97
C ALA A 671 -7.02 -43.37 -4.55
N ARG A 672 -6.88 -42.56 -5.61
CA ARG A 672 -5.58 -42.23 -6.21
C ARG A 672 -4.88 -41.07 -5.50
N CYS A 673 -5.60 -40.28 -4.71
CA CYS A 673 -5.09 -39.09 -4.02
C CYS A 673 -4.74 -39.34 -2.54
N ARG A 674 -5.12 -40.50 -1.99
CA ARG A 674 -4.87 -40.88 -0.60
C ARG A 674 -3.67 -41.79 -0.45
N GLY A 675 -3.11 -41.79 0.75
CA GLY A 675 -1.99 -42.63 1.14
C GLY A 675 -0.72 -41.84 1.45
N VAL A 676 0.16 -42.44 2.26
CA VAL A 676 1.44 -41.84 2.65
C VAL A 676 2.29 -41.47 1.43
N GLY A 677 2.37 -42.36 0.45
CA GLY A 677 3.13 -42.14 -0.79
C GLY A 677 2.55 -41.03 -1.68
N ARG A 678 1.29 -40.64 -1.47
CA ARG A 678 0.62 -39.57 -2.24
C ARG A 678 0.65 -38.21 -1.55
N GLY A 679 1.51 -38.07 -0.53
CA GLY A 679 1.63 -36.83 0.25
C GLY A 679 0.55 -36.71 1.32
N GLY A 680 0.01 -37.81 1.83
CA GLY A 680 -0.94 -37.78 2.94
C GLY A 680 -0.32 -37.11 4.16
N THR A 681 -0.95 -36.03 4.65
CA THR A 681 -0.48 -35.21 5.77
C THR A 681 -1.22 -35.48 7.07
N SER A 682 -2.44 -36.02 7.00
CA SER A 682 -3.31 -36.33 8.13
C SER A 682 -3.86 -37.75 8.05
N ASP A 683 -4.41 -38.28 9.15
CA ASP A 683 -4.94 -39.64 9.26
C ASP A 683 -3.91 -40.75 8.91
N ARG A 684 -2.61 -40.47 9.10
CA ARG A 684 -1.54 -41.37 8.66
C ARG A 684 -1.36 -42.61 9.55
N PRO A 685 -1.03 -43.77 8.97
CA PRO A 685 -0.88 -45.00 9.73
C PRO A 685 0.36 -45.02 10.64
N ASP A 686 1.38 -44.22 10.32
CA ASP A 686 2.60 -44.04 11.10
C ASP A 686 2.52 -42.91 12.14
N ASN A 687 1.36 -42.28 12.31
CA ASN A 687 1.12 -41.24 13.30
C ASN A 687 0.44 -41.80 14.57
N SER A 688 1.06 -41.58 15.73
CA SER A 688 0.61 -42.04 17.05
C SER A 688 -0.73 -41.43 17.52
N TYR A 689 -1.16 -40.32 16.91
CA TYR A 689 -2.44 -39.66 17.20
C TYR A 689 -3.59 -40.10 16.26
N SER A 690 -3.28 -40.87 15.21
CA SER A 690 -4.31 -41.43 14.34
C SER A 690 -5.12 -42.53 15.04
N SER A 691 -6.40 -42.65 14.67
CA SER A 691 -7.24 -43.72 15.23
C SER A 691 -6.71 -45.11 14.86
N ILE A 692 -6.97 -46.12 15.71
CA ILE A 692 -6.54 -47.52 15.49
C ILE A 692 -7.02 -48.05 14.14
N LEU A 693 -8.21 -47.63 13.68
CA LEU A 693 -8.74 -47.98 12.36
C LEU A 693 -7.85 -47.41 11.23
N ARG A 694 -7.50 -46.13 11.31
CA ARG A 694 -6.62 -45.45 10.36
C ARG A 694 -5.19 -46.00 10.37
N GLN A 695 -4.70 -46.46 11.52
CA GLN A 695 -3.39 -47.12 11.62
C GLN A 695 -3.28 -48.46 10.88
N ARG A 696 -4.42 -49.10 10.56
CA ARG A 696 -4.45 -50.40 9.87
C ARG A 696 -4.59 -50.30 8.35
N THR A 697 -4.96 -49.13 7.84
CA THR A 697 -5.24 -48.89 6.41
C THR A 697 -4.62 -47.57 5.98
N ASP A 698 -3.80 -47.56 4.94
CA ASP A 698 -3.21 -46.31 4.44
C ASP A 698 -4.21 -45.51 3.60
N GLU A 699 -5.14 -44.84 4.29
CA GLU A 699 -6.14 -43.92 3.74
C GLU A 699 -5.81 -42.46 4.10
N SER A 700 -4.52 -42.17 4.27
CA SER A 700 -4.00 -40.88 4.69
C SER A 700 -4.49 -39.77 3.76
N LYS A 701 -4.94 -38.64 4.32
CA LYS A 701 -5.47 -37.51 3.56
C LYS A 701 -4.40 -36.47 3.31
N ARG A 702 -4.31 -35.91 2.10
CA ARG A 702 -3.52 -34.71 1.82
C ARG A 702 -4.39 -33.47 1.98
N ILE A 703 -4.19 -32.74 3.07
CA ILE A 703 -4.99 -31.55 3.41
C ILE A 703 -4.15 -30.33 3.80
N ASP A 704 -2.85 -30.51 3.99
CA ASP A 704 -1.89 -29.41 4.18
C ASP A 704 -1.13 -29.15 2.88
N TYR A 705 -1.03 -27.89 2.49
CA TYR A 705 -0.52 -27.51 1.17
C TYR A 705 0.51 -26.39 1.26
N ILE A 706 1.48 -26.45 0.33
CA ILE A 706 2.25 -25.28 -0.11
C ILE A 706 1.84 -25.01 -1.55
N LEU A 707 1.17 -23.88 -1.75
CA LEU A 707 0.73 -23.39 -3.05
C LEU A 707 1.53 -22.14 -3.40
N PHE A 708 1.80 -21.92 -4.69
CA PHE A 708 2.65 -20.80 -5.07
C PHE A 708 2.39 -20.29 -6.48
N LYS A 709 2.86 -19.07 -6.75
CA LYS A 709 2.96 -18.56 -8.12
C LYS A 709 4.06 -17.49 -8.21
N SER A 710 4.60 -17.35 -9.40
CA SER A 710 5.53 -16.26 -9.72
C SER A 710 4.80 -14.91 -9.66
N GLY A 711 5.46 -13.90 -9.13
CA GLY A 711 5.01 -12.50 -9.17
C GLY A 711 5.71 -11.77 -10.31
N ARG A 712 6.45 -10.70 -9.96
CA ARG A 712 7.36 -10.00 -10.89
C ARG A 712 8.62 -10.80 -11.20
N MET A 713 9.11 -11.57 -10.23
CA MET A 713 10.25 -12.47 -10.40
C MET A 713 9.77 -13.87 -10.76
N ASN A 714 10.62 -14.61 -11.47
CA ASN A 714 10.36 -16.02 -11.73
C ASN A 714 10.59 -16.80 -10.45
N MET A 715 9.69 -17.74 -10.16
CA MET A 715 9.81 -18.62 -9.00
C MET A 715 9.58 -20.05 -9.45
N SER A 716 10.59 -20.87 -9.25
CA SER A 716 10.60 -22.29 -9.58
C SER A 716 10.69 -23.13 -8.32
N LEU A 717 10.11 -24.32 -8.38
CA LEU A 717 10.15 -25.30 -7.31
C LEU A 717 11.31 -26.26 -7.55
N GLU A 718 12.16 -26.45 -6.55
CA GLU A 718 13.22 -27.46 -6.61
C GLU A 718 12.76 -28.80 -6.04
N GLU A 719 12.11 -28.77 -4.88
CA GLU A 719 11.59 -29.96 -4.19
C GLU A 719 10.41 -29.60 -3.29
N CYS A 720 9.53 -30.58 -3.05
CA CYS A 720 8.50 -30.51 -2.02
C CYS A 720 8.42 -31.87 -1.32
N GLU A 721 8.59 -31.91 0.00
CA GLU A 721 8.68 -33.17 0.77
C GLU A 721 7.88 -33.13 2.07
N ILE A 722 7.55 -34.30 2.61
CA ILE A 722 7.00 -34.45 3.96
C ILE A 722 8.14 -34.42 4.97
N THR A 723 7.94 -33.69 6.07
CA THR A 723 8.89 -33.56 7.19
C THR A 723 8.16 -33.60 8.53
N MET A 724 8.89 -33.50 9.64
CA MET A 724 8.34 -33.36 11.01
C MET A 724 7.28 -34.39 11.39
N ASN A 725 7.53 -35.67 11.11
CA ASN A 725 6.62 -36.75 11.46
C ASN A 725 6.77 -37.21 12.92
N LYS A 726 7.64 -38.20 13.19
CA LYS A 726 7.98 -38.62 14.56
C LYS A 726 9.08 -37.74 15.15
N ILE A 727 8.99 -37.47 16.45
CA ILE A 727 10.05 -36.79 17.20
C ILE A 727 11.25 -37.74 17.30
N PRO A 728 12.47 -37.31 16.89
CA PRO A 728 13.65 -38.17 16.95
C PRO A 728 13.89 -38.73 18.36
N GLY A 729 14.00 -40.05 18.45
CA GLY A 729 14.23 -40.77 19.71
C GLY A 729 12.97 -41.00 20.56
N GLU A 730 11.78 -40.65 20.07
CA GLU A 730 10.52 -40.79 20.80
C GLU A 730 9.45 -41.51 19.95
N GLU A 731 8.49 -42.17 20.60
CA GLU A 731 7.38 -42.87 19.93
C GLU A 731 6.19 -41.95 19.57
N ILE A 732 6.31 -40.66 19.86
CA ILE A 732 5.27 -39.65 19.62
C ILE A 732 5.61 -38.77 18.41
N ASN A 733 4.59 -38.17 17.82
CA ASN A 733 4.70 -37.30 16.64
C ASN A 733 4.71 -35.81 17.04
N TYR A 734 5.23 -34.94 16.16
CA TYR A 734 5.19 -33.49 16.39
C TYR A 734 3.77 -32.94 16.39
N SER A 735 2.90 -33.52 15.58
CA SER A 735 1.48 -33.22 15.51
C SER A 735 0.68 -34.46 15.08
N ASP A 736 -0.65 -34.37 15.09
CA ASP A 736 -1.55 -35.33 14.43
C ASP A 736 -1.49 -35.21 12.88
N HIS A 737 -0.91 -34.11 12.39
CA HIS A 737 -0.46 -33.91 11.02
C HIS A 737 1.06 -34.08 10.91
N VAL A 738 1.56 -34.17 9.67
CA VAL A 738 2.99 -34.09 9.34
C VAL A 738 3.28 -32.81 8.57
N GLY A 739 4.50 -32.30 8.69
CA GLY A 739 4.91 -31.06 8.04
C GLY A 739 5.09 -31.23 6.54
N VAL A 740 4.87 -30.16 5.79
CA VAL A 740 5.21 -30.08 4.37
C VAL A 740 6.26 -29.00 4.18
N HIS A 741 7.38 -29.36 3.55
CA HIS A 741 8.47 -28.45 3.21
C HIS A 741 8.56 -28.28 1.70
N ALA A 742 8.88 -27.07 1.25
CA ALA A 742 9.23 -26.80 -0.14
C ALA A 742 10.44 -25.89 -0.23
N ARG A 743 11.27 -26.12 -1.24
CA ARG A 743 12.40 -25.28 -1.60
C ARG A 743 12.14 -24.61 -2.94
N PHE A 744 12.26 -23.29 -2.96
CA PHE A 744 12.05 -22.47 -4.13
C PHE A 744 13.35 -21.79 -4.56
N LEU A 745 13.53 -21.66 -5.87
CA LEU A 745 14.53 -20.79 -6.47
C LEU A 745 13.80 -19.60 -7.12
N ILE A 746 14.14 -18.40 -6.67
CA ILE A 746 13.61 -17.13 -7.18
C ILE A 746 14.72 -16.41 -7.94
N ASP A 747 14.46 -16.03 -9.18
CA ASP A 747 15.42 -15.32 -10.02
C ASP A 747 14.79 -14.16 -10.79
N ASP A 748 15.64 -13.28 -11.30
CA ASP A 748 15.27 -12.06 -12.03
C ASP A 748 14.91 -12.32 -13.50
N THR A 749 14.82 -13.59 -13.92
CA THR A 749 14.45 -13.88 -15.30
C THR A 749 13.02 -13.42 -15.57
N HIS A 750 12.88 -12.61 -16.62
CA HIS A 750 11.64 -11.93 -16.95
C HIS A 750 10.55 -12.97 -17.25
N ARG A 751 9.50 -13.00 -16.43
CA ARG A 751 8.30 -13.78 -16.73
C ARG A 751 7.60 -13.19 -17.96
N GLN A 752 7.12 -14.05 -18.87
CA GLN A 752 6.05 -13.66 -19.78
C GLN A 752 4.80 -13.34 -18.95
N VAL A 753 4.36 -12.09 -19.00
CA VAL A 753 3.17 -11.60 -18.29
C VAL A 753 1.99 -12.52 -18.64
N SER A 754 1.50 -13.26 -17.64
CA SER A 754 0.26 -14.04 -17.79
C SER A 754 -0.86 -13.04 -18.07
N GLN A 755 -1.51 -13.18 -19.22
CA GLN A 755 -2.73 -12.44 -19.55
C GLN A 755 -3.74 -12.67 -18.43
N HIS A 756 -4.46 -11.62 -18.00
CA HIS A 756 -5.50 -11.71 -16.98
C HIS A 756 -6.38 -12.96 -17.22
N ALA A 757 -6.27 -13.98 -16.35
CA ALA A 757 -7.09 -15.17 -16.54
C ALA A 757 -8.53 -14.84 -16.16
N GLU A 758 -9.44 -15.11 -17.10
CA GLU A 758 -10.87 -15.06 -16.86
C GLU A 758 -11.24 -15.99 -15.70
N PRO A 759 -12.23 -15.61 -14.87
CA PRO A 759 -12.71 -16.47 -13.80
C PRO A 759 -13.17 -17.82 -14.37
N HIS A 760 -12.74 -18.93 -13.77
CA HIS A 760 -13.09 -20.28 -14.21
C HIS A 760 -14.59 -20.59 -13.97
N ARG A 761 -15.44 -20.15 -14.90
CA ARG A 761 -16.91 -20.12 -14.77
C ARG A 761 -17.54 -21.45 -14.33
N PRO A 762 -17.17 -22.64 -14.87
CA PRO A 762 -17.77 -23.91 -14.44
C PRO A 762 -17.65 -24.21 -12.94
N LEU A 763 -16.48 -23.92 -12.34
CA LEU A 763 -16.23 -24.15 -10.92
C LEU A 763 -17.08 -23.22 -10.05
N LEU A 764 -17.25 -21.97 -10.48
CA LEU A 764 -18.09 -21.00 -9.77
C LEU A 764 -19.57 -21.38 -9.79
N ILE A 765 -20.07 -21.93 -10.92
CA ILE A 765 -21.45 -22.42 -11.03
C ILE A 765 -21.68 -23.57 -10.03
N GLU A 766 -20.75 -24.53 -9.97
CA GLU A 766 -20.82 -25.64 -9.01
C GLU A 766 -20.77 -25.14 -7.56
N ALA A 767 -19.87 -24.18 -7.27
CA ALA A 767 -19.74 -23.57 -5.94
C ALA A 767 -21.01 -22.89 -5.47
N ILE A 768 -21.66 -22.13 -6.37
CA ILE A 768 -22.95 -21.49 -6.14
C ILE A 768 -24.00 -22.53 -5.76
N GLY A 769 -23.97 -23.72 -6.37
CA GLY A 769 -24.84 -24.85 -6.04
C GLY A 769 -24.71 -25.29 -4.58
N TYR A 770 -23.49 -25.56 -4.11
CA TYR A 770 -23.22 -25.97 -2.73
C TYR A 770 -23.57 -24.87 -1.72
N VAL A 771 -23.17 -23.62 -1.98
CA VAL A 771 -23.49 -22.46 -1.11
C VAL A 771 -25.01 -22.25 -1.05
N ALA A 772 -25.74 -22.36 -2.17
CA ALA A 772 -27.20 -22.29 -2.19
C ALA A 772 -27.87 -23.46 -1.45
N GLY A 773 -27.25 -24.65 -1.46
CA GLY A 773 -27.62 -25.77 -0.59
C GLY A 773 -27.55 -25.39 0.89
N GLY A 774 -26.41 -24.84 1.33
CA GLY A 774 -26.24 -24.33 2.70
C GLY A 774 -27.26 -23.27 3.10
N GLN A 775 -27.61 -22.35 2.19
CA GLN A 775 -28.65 -21.35 2.44
C GLN A 775 -30.03 -21.97 2.69
N ARG A 776 -30.39 -23.01 1.91
CA ARG A 776 -31.66 -23.73 2.10
C ARG A 776 -31.67 -24.43 3.45
N ARG A 777 -30.57 -25.11 3.80
CA ARG A 777 -30.42 -25.78 5.11
C ARG A 777 -30.55 -24.79 6.26
N ALA A 778 -29.80 -23.68 6.25
CA ALA A 778 -29.86 -22.65 7.29
C ALA A 778 -31.27 -22.07 7.49
N ARG A 779 -32.07 -21.95 6.42
CA ARG A 779 -33.49 -21.52 6.53
C ARG A 779 -34.36 -22.60 7.20
N THR A 780 -34.19 -23.86 6.82
CA THR A 780 -34.92 -24.99 7.40
C THR A 780 -34.55 -25.17 8.88
N ASP A 781 -33.26 -25.16 9.20
CA ASP A 781 -32.76 -25.26 10.57
C ASP A 781 -33.34 -24.13 11.42
N ARG A 782 -33.41 -22.91 10.88
CA ARG A 782 -33.97 -21.77 11.61
C ARG A 782 -35.42 -21.99 12.00
N LEU A 783 -36.23 -22.58 11.10
CA LEU A 783 -37.59 -22.97 11.43
C LEU A 783 -37.61 -24.06 12.51
N LEU A 784 -36.76 -25.08 12.39
CA LEU A 784 -36.66 -26.17 13.37
C LEU A 784 -36.26 -25.69 14.76
N PHE A 785 -35.33 -24.75 14.88
CA PHE A 785 -34.91 -24.16 16.15
C PHE A 785 -36.04 -23.32 16.77
N PHE A 786 -36.82 -22.56 15.98
CA PHE A 786 -37.98 -21.84 16.50
C PHE A 786 -39.12 -22.77 16.92
N CYS A 787 -39.40 -23.83 16.14
CA CYS A 787 -40.37 -24.84 16.52
C CYS A 787 -39.95 -25.57 17.81
N SER A 788 -38.67 -25.94 17.92
CA SER A 788 -38.11 -26.54 19.14
C SER A 788 -38.24 -25.61 20.35
N ALA A 789 -37.94 -24.32 20.19
CA ALA A 789 -38.13 -23.33 21.24
C ALA A 789 -39.60 -23.22 21.70
N ALA A 790 -40.56 -23.22 20.76
CA ALA A 790 -41.98 -23.17 21.08
C ALA A 790 -42.46 -24.42 21.84
N VAL A 791 -41.98 -25.60 21.45
CA VAL A 791 -42.27 -26.87 22.16
C VAL A 791 -41.67 -26.84 23.57
N LEU A 792 -40.41 -26.46 23.72
CA LEU A 792 -39.74 -26.38 25.03
C LEU A 792 -40.41 -25.36 25.96
N PHE A 793 -40.79 -24.19 25.43
CA PHE A 793 -41.52 -23.17 26.19
C PHE A 793 -42.90 -23.68 26.64
N SER A 794 -43.60 -24.41 25.77
CA SER A 794 -44.88 -25.04 26.11
C SER A 794 -44.73 -26.09 27.22
N CYS A 795 -43.68 -26.93 27.16
CA CYS A 795 -43.37 -27.89 28.22
C CYS A 795 -43.09 -27.20 29.56
N VAL A 796 -42.32 -26.11 29.56
CA VAL A 796 -42.07 -25.32 30.78
C VAL A 796 -43.39 -24.75 31.31
N LEU A 797 -44.23 -24.16 30.45
CA LEU A 797 -45.49 -23.54 30.85
C LEU A 797 -46.50 -24.56 31.40
N VAL A 798 -46.63 -25.73 30.78
CA VAL A 798 -47.46 -26.84 31.30
C VAL A 798 -46.94 -27.33 32.64
N SER A 799 -45.61 -27.43 32.80
CA SER A 799 -45.02 -27.91 34.05
C SER A 799 -45.34 -27.02 35.25
N VAL A 800 -45.61 -25.72 35.07
CA VAL A 800 -45.97 -24.78 36.15
C VAL A 800 -47.26 -25.18 36.87
N PHE A 801 -48.16 -25.89 36.18
CA PHE A 801 -49.42 -26.37 36.77
C PHE A 801 -49.25 -27.63 37.65
N PHE A 802 -48.03 -28.17 37.75
CA PHE A 802 -47.72 -29.33 38.56
C PHE A 802 -46.69 -28.95 39.64
N GLU A 803 -47.11 -28.91 40.91
CA GLU A 803 -46.21 -28.75 42.06
C GLU A 803 -46.31 -29.96 42.99
N PRO A 804 -45.26 -30.81 43.06
CA PRO A 804 -45.25 -31.96 43.96
C PRO A 804 -45.12 -31.54 45.43
N ASN A 805 -45.86 -32.17 46.32
CA ASN A 805 -45.73 -31.97 47.78
C ASN A 805 -44.41 -32.51 48.38
N ASN A 806 -43.60 -33.23 47.60
CA ASN A 806 -42.32 -33.79 48.03
C ASN A 806 -41.16 -32.86 47.61
N ALA A 807 -40.37 -32.42 48.59
CA ALA A 807 -39.27 -31.48 48.40
C ALA A 807 -38.22 -31.94 47.35
N ILE A 808 -37.92 -33.23 47.28
CA ILE A 808 -36.95 -33.78 46.31
C ILE A 808 -37.52 -33.69 44.88
N LEU A 809 -38.80 -34.01 44.72
CA LEU A 809 -39.50 -33.95 43.43
C LEU A 809 -39.68 -32.50 42.96
N SER A 810 -40.01 -31.57 43.87
CA SER A 810 -40.11 -30.13 43.56
C SER A 810 -38.75 -29.57 43.14
N MET A 811 -37.66 -29.93 43.83
CA MET A 811 -36.29 -29.55 43.45
C MET A 811 -35.91 -30.10 42.06
N GLY A 812 -36.18 -31.38 41.80
CA GLY A 812 -35.93 -31.99 40.49
C GLY A 812 -36.71 -31.32 39.35
N LEU A 813 -37.97 -30.94 39.60
CA LEU A 813 -38.80 -30.22 38.64
C LEU A 813 -38.28 -28.79 38.39
N ALA A 814 -37.83 -28.09 39.43
CA ALA A 814 -37.22 -26.77 39.30
C ALA A 814 -35.93 -26.80 38.45
N ILE A 815 -35.05 -27.77 38.69
CA ILE A 815 -33.84 -27.99 37.88
C ILE A 815 -34.23 -28.29 36.42
N THR A 816 -35.23 -29.14 36.21
CA THR A 816 -35.71 -29.49 34.86
C THR A 816 -36.25 -28.27 34.13
N ARG A 817 -37.08 -27.45 34.78
CA ARG A 817 -37.59 -26.18 34.22
C ARG A 817 -36.47 -25.23 33.85
N PHE A 818 -35.46 -25.09 34.71
CA PHE A 818 -34.30 -24.25 34.44
C PHE A 818 -33.53 -24.73 33.21
N VAL A 819 -33.22 -26.03 33.11
CA VAL A 819 -32.53 -26.62 31.96
C VAL A 819 -33.33 -26.42 30.67
N LEU A 820 -34.64 -26.73 30.67
CA LEU A 820 -35.50 -26.54 29.51
C LEU A 820 -35.58 -25.07 29.09
N THR A 821 -35.61 -24.14 30.05
CA THR A 821 -35.61 -22.70 29.78
C THR A 821 -34.29 -22.26 29.13
N VAL A 822 -33.15 -22.72 29.63
CA VAL A 822 -31.83 -22.44 29.04
C VAL A 822 -31.75 -22.95 27.60
N ILE A 823 -32.23 -24.17 27.33
CA ILE A 823 -32.26 -24.74 25.98
C ILE A 823 -33.21 -23.93 25.09
N ALA A 824 -34.40 -23.55 25.57
CA ALA A 824 -35.36 -22.76 24.80
C ALA A 824 -34.78 -21.38 24.43
N VAL A 825 -34.14 -20.70 25.39
CA VAL A 825 -33.44 -19.42 25.16
C VAL A 825 -32.31 -19.60 24.14
N PHE A 826 -31.53 -20.68 24.25
CA PHE A 826 -30.50 -21.00 23.27
C PHE A 826 -31.08 -21.20 21.87
N CYS A 827 -32.17 -21.96 21.72
CA CYS A 827 -32.82 -22.19 20.44
C CYS A 827 -33.32 -20.87 19.81
N ILE A 828 -33.88 -19.96 20.61
CA ILE A 828 -34.30 -18.63 20.16
C ILE A 828 -33.09 -17.81 19.72
N TRP A 829 -32.05 -17.72 20.57
CA TRP A 829 -30.83 -16.96 20.28
C TRP A 829 -30.13 -17.48 19.03
N TYR A 830 -29.98 -18.79 18.90
CA TYR A 830 -29.30 -19.42 17.77
C TYR A 830 -30.10 -19.27 16.48
N GLY A 831 -31.43 -19.44 16.53
CA GLY A 831 -32.32 -19.18 15.40
C GLY A 831 -32.32 -17.72 14.94
N LEU A 832 -32.34 -16.76 15.88
CA LEU A 832 -32.37 -15.33 15.57
C LEU A 832 -31.01 -14.80 15.11
N ILE A 833 -29.94 -15.15 15.82
CA ILE A 833 -28.61 -14.56 15.62
C ILE A 833 -27.71 -15.51 14.83
N GLY A 834 -27.46 -16.72 15.34
CA GLY A 834 -26.52 -17.67 14.74
C GLY A 834 -26.84 -18.00 13.28
N LEU A 835 -28.04 -18.53 13.02
CA LEU A 835 -28.47 -18.93 11.68
C LEU A 835 -28.73 -17.74 10.76
N THR A 836 -29.07 -16.56 11.31
CA THR A 836 -29.20 -15.34 10.51
C THR A 836 -27.84 -14.84 10.02
N LEU A 837 -26.81 -14.88 10.88
CA LEU A 837 -25.44 -14.54 10.49
C LEU A 837 -24.94 -15.51 9.42
N GLU A 838 -25.11 -16.82 9.64
CA GLU A 838 -24.75 -17.84 8.67
C GLU A 838 -25.45 -17.62 7.31
N LEU A 839 -26.77 -17.42 7.33
CA LEU A 839 -27.55 -17.20 6.11
C LEU A 839 -27.10 -15.94 5.36
N LYS A 840 -26.76 -14.86 6.08
CA LYS A 840 -26.25 -13.61 5.48
C LYS A 840 -24.88 -13.82 4.86
N SER A 841 -23.96 -14.49 5.54
CA SER A 841 -22.61 -14.79 5.02
C SER A 841 -22.68 -15.67 3.77
N LEU A 842 -23.47 -16.75 3.80
CA LEU A 842 -23.70 -17.59 2.61
C LEU A 842 -24.36 -16.82 1.46
N LYS A 843 -25.22 -15.84 1.76
CA LYS A 843 -25.81 -14.95 0.75
C LYS A 843 -24.78 -14.01 0.14
N ALA A 844 -23.92 -13.42 0.94
CA ALA A 844 -22.85 -12.56 0.45
C ALA A 844 -21.87 -13.35 -0.44
N ALA A 845 -21.41 -14.52 0.00
CA ALA A 845 -20.52 -15.38 -0.78
C ALA A 845 -21.16 -15.78 -2.12
N LYS A 846 -22.41 -16.23 -2.11
CA LYS A 846 -23.15 -16.56 -3.34
C LYS A 846 -23.26 -15.35 -4.29
N GLN A 847 -23.62 -14.18 -3.78
CA GLN A 847 -23.77 -12.97 -4.60
C GLN A 847 -22.45 -12.54 -5.22
N SER A 848 -21.35 -12.62 -4.48
CA SER A 848 -20.01 -12.31 -4.98
C SER A 848 -19.59 -13.30 -6.08
N MET A 849 -19.81 -14.60 -5.90
CA MET A 849 -19.57 -15.60 -6.97
C MET A 849 -20.43 -15.33 -8.22
N GLN A 850 -21.69 -14.94 -8.05
CA GLN A 850 -22.59 -14.62 -9.16
C GLN A 850 -22.18 -13.35 -9.92
N GLN A 851 -21.62 -12.35 -9.23
CA GLN A 851 -21.12 -11.14 -9.88
C GLN A 851 -19.98 -11.46 -10.86
N LEU A 852 -19.05 -12.33 -10.47
CA LEU A 852 -17.95 -12.78 -11.33
C LEU A 852 -18.39 -13.65 -12.54
N LEU A 853 -19.67 -14.06 -12.59
CA LEU A 853 -20.24 -14.76 -13.74
C LEU A 853 -20.98 -13.83 -14.71
N ASN A 854 -21.33 -12.61 -14.28
CA ASN A 854 -22.08 -11.64 -15.07
C ASN A 854 -21.17 -10.69 -15.88
N ASP A 855 -19.92 -10.55 -15.46
CA ASP A 855 -18.81 -10.12 -16.32
C ASP A 855 -18.41 -11.27 -17.26
#